data_AF-A0AAD6J935-F1
#
_entry.id   AF-A0AAD6J935-F1
#
_cell.length_a   1.000
_cell.length_b   1.000
_cell.length_c   1.000
_cell.angle_alpha   90.00
_cell.angle_beta   90.00
_cell.angle_gamma   90.00
#
_symmetry.space_group_name_H-M   'P 1'
#
loop_
_entity.id
_entity.type
_entity.pdbx_description
1 polymer ?
#
loop_
_entity_poly.entity_id
_entity_poly.type
_entity_poly.pdbx_seq_one_letter_code
_entity_poly.pdbx_strand_id
1 'polypeptide(L)'
;MATALSISAGNCGKERPCIELGSYASIVKDVFGENLIRSCKFRRGNGYRCKGVRVIARAKKWKKHEYPWPDNIDPNITSGHLSYLSHFKPSTEKPKPVTLPFEKPLIDLEKRIIEVRGMADETGLDFSDQISTLENKYQQALKDLYTHLTPIQRLSIARHPNRPTVLDHIFNITEKWVELHGDRAGYDDPAIVTGIGTIDGKSYMFIGHQKGRNTKENIARNFAMPTPHGYRKALRMMKYADHHGFPIITFVDTPGAFADLKSEELGQGEAIAHNLRTMFGLKVPIVSIVTGEGGSGGALAIACCNKMLMLENSAFYVASPEACAAILWKSSQAAPKAAEKLKITAQEHYRLKIADGIIPEPLGGAHVDPAWTSQQIKLAIIQTMEELTKMDKEELLHHRKLKYRYIGGFQEGMPVEPERKRNMKLSEINKPMDDDIELELENLKKKILESNSATDPISSQAIEKLKQDLDQEITNAFISMGLQEKLESVKLELSKASNDQPNKPPNRHLKEKVDQIMQEFQHNLARPGAYLGLKQKLEKLNMVGRFIELKERSEKLKAEINQKVPDELKEKMKLLKNAQEKLSKGEAIDKDLAEQTERTKQELVDFLKSVGLEIVGVTKRNVAPPPPSLQEKITKVNKEIAEEIERVINGCRSWRQS
;
A
#
# COMPACT_ATOMS: atom_id res chain seq x y z
N MET A 1 29.29 -24.77 10.45
CA MET A 1 29.55 -26.20 10.70
C MET A 1 28.37 -26.76 11.48
N ALA A 2 27.61 -27.66 10.85
CA ALA A 2 26.49 -28.34 11.49
C ALA A 2 26.97 -29.69 12.00
N THR A 3 27.05 -29.85 13.32
CA THR A 3 27.25 -31.14 13.96
C THR A 3 25.91 -31.88 13.95
N ALA A 4 25.82 -32.99 13.23
CA ALA A 4 24.65 -33.86 13.26
C ALA A 4 24.76 -34.82 14.46
N LEU A 5 23.76 -34.81 15.33
CA LEU A 5 23.61 -35.76 16.43
C LEU A 5 22.37 -36.62 16.13
N SER A 6 22.59 -37.92 16.00
CA SER A 6 21.56 -38.93 15.83
C SER A 6 21.14 -39.42 17.22
N ILE A 7 19.85 -39.28 17.57
CA ILE A 7 19.26 -39.97 18.70
C ILE A 7 18.13 -40.85 18.18
N SER A 8 18.34 -42.16 18.25
CA SER A 8 17.32 -43.18 18.08
C SER A 8 16.71 -43.49 19.44
N ALA A 9 15.41 -43.24 19.61
CA ALA A 9 14.65 -43.81 20.72
C ALA A 9 13.91 -45.04 20.19
N GLY A 10 14.36 -46.22 20.61
CA GLY A 10 13.69 -47.50 20.36
C GLY A 10 13.26 -48.10 21.69
N ASN A 11 12.00 -48.51 21.77
CA ASN A 11 11.45 -49.19 22.93
C ASN A 11 11.95 -50.65 22.93
N CYS A 12 12.99 -50.95 23.70
CA CYS A 12 13.31 -52.30 24.11
C CYS A 12 12.95 -52.43 25.59
N GLY A 13 12.14 -53.44 25.91
CA GLY A 13 11.69 -53.67 27.27
C GLY A 13 12.83 -53.79 28.29
N LYS A 14 12.54 -53.30 29.49
CA LYS A 14 13.24 -53.42 30.79
C LYS A 14 14.39 -52.43 31.08
N GLU A 15 14.06 -51.56 32.05
CA GLU A 15 14.86 -50.94 33.13
C GLU A 15 16.15 -50.12 32.84
N ARG A 16 16.03 -48.80 33.12
CA ARG A 16 17.02 -47.72 33.36
C ARG A 16 17.82 -47.13 32.17
N PRO A 17 17.80 -45.79 31.97
CA PRO A 17 18.68 -45.12 31.01
C PRO A 17 19.96 -44.55 31.67
N CYS A 18 21.13 -44.90 31.11
CA CYS A 18 22.40 -44.19 31.32
C CYS A 18 22.80 -43.48 30.00
N ILE A 19 23.37 -42.28 30.10
CA ILE A 19 23.90 -41.50 28.96
C ILE A 19 25.37 -41.22 29.22
N GLU A 20 26.26 -41.64 28.32
CA GLU A 20 27.64 -41.16 28.23
C GLU A 20 27.85 -40.40 26.91
N LEU A 21 28.63 -39.31 26.97
CA LEU A 21 28.92 -38.38 25.87
C LEU A 21 30.43 -38.31 25.63
N GLY A 22 30.85 -38.52 24.37
CA GLY A 22 32.21 -38.21 23.90
C GLY A 22 32.16 -37.39 22.61
N SER A 23 33.05 -36.42 22.47
CA SER A 23 33.13 -35.50 21.32
C SER A 23 34.47 -35.61 20.59
N TYR A 24 34.44 -35.68 19.26
CA TYR A 24 35.60 -35.36 18.40
C TYR A 24 35.18 -34.36 17.32
N ALA A 25 36.09 -33.42 17.01
CA ALA A 25 35.89 -32.34 16.05
C ALA A 25 36.89 -32.45 14.89
N SER A 26 36.44 -32.22 13.66
CA SER A 26 37.33 -31.90 12.54
C SER A 26 36.70 -30.86 11.61
N ILE A 27 37.56 -29.98 11.09
CA ILE A 27 37.24 -28.76 10.34
C ILE A 27 37.74 -28.96 8.91
N VAL A 28 36.91 -28.76 7.88
CA VAL A 28 37.38 -28.44 6.51
C VAL A 28 36.42 -27.46 5.82
N LYS A 29 37.01 -26.52 5.08
CA LYS A 29 36.43 -25.42 4.28
C LYS A 29 36.33 -25.80 2.78
N ASP A 30 35.57 -24.99 2.03
CA ASP A 30 35.49 -24.81 0.55
C ASP A 30 34.35 -25.56 -0.18
N VAL A 31 33.41 -24.93 -0.92
CA VAL A 31 33.38 -23.94 -2.05
C VAL A 31 33.32 -24.67 -3.41
N PHE A 32 32.12 -24.63 -4.03
CA PHE A 32 31.69 -24.99 -5.41
C PHE A 32 32.09 -26.37 -6.04
N GLY A 33 31.10 -27.09 -6.60
CA GLY A 33 31.33 -28.14 -7.62
C GLY A 33 30.26 -29.24 -7.70
N GLU A 34 29.66 -29.40 -8.87
CA GLU A 34 28.68 -30.43 -9.24
C GLU A 34 29.30 -31.82 -9.50
N ASN A 35 28.48 -32.85 -9.21
CA ASN A 35 28.31 -34.15 -9.88
C ASN A 35 29.35 -35.30 -9.81
N LEU A 36 28.75 -36.51 -9.68
CA LEU A 36 29.25 -37.88 -9.95
C LEU A 36 30.20 -38.46 -8.88
N ILE A 37 30.05 -39.67 -8.32
CA ILE A 37 29.71 -40.98 -8.92
C ILE A 37 29.05 -41.95 -7.89
N ARG A 38 28.02 -42.64 -8.41
CA ARG A 38 27.55 -44.03 -8.21
C ARG A 38 28.13 -44.93 -7.08
N SER A 39 27.18 -45.72 -6.56
CA SER A 39 27.27 -47.18 -6.31
C SER A 39 27.99 -47.67 -5.05
N CYS A 40 27.22 -48.23 -4.10
CA CYS A 40 27.51 -49.57 -3.59
C CYS A 40 26.24 -50.30 -3.10
N LYS A 41 26.13 -51.56 -3.55
CA LYS A 41 25.13 -52.56 -3.20
C LYS A 41 25.25 -52.97 -1.72
N PHE A 42 24.13 -53.20 -1.03
CA PHE A 42 24.09 -54.12 0.11
C PHE A 42 22.87 -55.05 0.05
N ARG A 43 23.15 -56.29 0.46
CA ARG A 43 22.42 -57.55 0.25
C ARG A 43 21.01 -57.61 0.84
N ARG A 44 20.18 -58.47 0.23
CA ARG A 44 18.95 -59.05 0.80
C ARG A 44 19.24 -59.71 2.15
N GLY A 45 18.41 -59.40 3.14
CA GLY A 45 18.25 -60.11 4.42
C GLY A 45 16.89 -59.75 5.02
N ASN A 46 16.13 -60.77 5.41
CA ASN A 46 14.75 -60.71 5.90
C ASN A 46 14.54 -59.76 7.10
N GLY A 47 13.34 -59.17 7.17
CA GLY A 47 12.76 -58.69 8.44
C GLY A 47 12.18 -57.28 8.38
N TYR A 48 10.84 -57.21 8.39
CA TYR A 48 9.99 -56.09 8.85
C TYR A 48 10.44 -54.65 8.54
N ARG A 49 9.87 -54.04 7.49
CA ARG A 49 9.89 -52.58 7.30
C ARG A 49 8.57 -51.96 7.76
N CYS A 50 8.58 -51.43 8.99
CA CYS A 50 7.63 -50.41 9.43
C CYS A 50 7.69 -49.20 8.48
N LYS A 51 6.54 -48.79 7.95
CA LYS A 51 6.37 -47.50 7.27
C LYS A 51 6.40 -46.40 8.32
N GLY A 52 7.54 -45.75 8.49
CA GLY A 52 7.69 -44.55 9.32
C GLY A 52 7.69 -43.28 8.46
N VAL A 53 6.77 -42.37 8.76
CA VAL A 53 6.68 -41.01 8.21
C VAL A 53 7.94 -40.22 8.61
N ARG A 54 8.56 -39.51 7.66
CA ARG A 54 9.72 -38.65 7.94
C ARG A 54 9.24 -37.22 8.17
N VAL A 55 9.26 -36.76 9.42
CA VAL A 55 9.07 -35.36 9.80
C VAL A 55 10.44 -34.70 9.92
N ILE A 56 10.66 -33.59 9.21
CA ILE A 56 11.84 -32.75 9.38
C ILE A 56 11.42 -31.57 10.26
N ALA A 57 11.86 -31.57 11.51
CA ALA A 57 11.67 -30.47 12.45
C ALA A 57 13.03 -29.88 12.83
N ARG A 58 13.13 -28.55 12.83
CA ARG A 58 14.33 -27.80 13.25
C ARG A 58 14.13 -27.35 14.70
N ALA A 59 14.87 -27.94 15.63
CA ALA A 59 14.86 -27.50 17.03
C ALA A 59 15.68 -26.20 17.17
N LYS A 60 15.00 -25.09 17.49
CA LYS A 60 15.65 -23.91 18.05
C LYS A 60 15.90 -24.22 19.53
N LYS A 61 17.16 -24.25 19.98
CA LYS A 61 17.50 -24.35 21.41
C LYS A 61 16.72 -23.26 22.16
N TRP A 62 15.78 -23.66 23.00
CA TRP A 62 15.27 -22.81 24.07
C TRP A 62 16.42 -22.59 25.05
N LYS A 63 16.92 -21.35 25.11
CA LYS A 63 17.54 -20.87 26.34
C LYS A 63 16.41 -20.71 27.36
N LYS A 64 16.67 -21.10 28.61
CA LYS A 64 15.90 -20.65 29.78
C LYS A 64 15.70 -19.14 29.58
N HIS A 65 14.44 -18.66 29.58
CA HIS A 65 14.13 -17.24 29.42
C HIS A 65 14.77 -16.47 30.59
N GLU A 66 16.01 -16.01 30.41
CA GLU A 66 16.38 -14.72 30.97
C GLU A 66 15.54 -13.69 30.24
N TYR A 67 14.79 -12.92 31.03
CA TYR A 67 14.07 -11.73 30.60
C TYR A 67 14.99 -10.94 29.64
N PRO A 68 14.53 -10.55 28.43
CA PRO A 68 15.42 -10.07 27.35
C PRO A 68 16.04 -8.69 27.62
N TRP A 69 15.84 -8.15 28.81
CA TRP A 69 16.26 -6.83 29.22
C TRP A 69 17.09 -6.96 30.50
N PRO A 70 18.33 -6.44 30.54
CA PRO A 70 19.00 -6.23 31.81
C PRO A 70 18.13 -5.28 32.66
N ASP A 71 18.06 -5.49 33.97
CA ASP A 71 17.26 -4.67 34.89
C ASP A 71 17.63 -3.17 34.81
N ASN A 72 18.84 -2.86 34.32
CA ASN A 72 19.27 -1.53 33.91
C ASN A 72 19.66 -1.52 32.43
N ILE A 73 18.75 -1.05 31.57
CA ILE A 73 19.05 -0.77 30.15
C ILE A 73 19.69 0.63 30.05
N ASP A 74 20.88 0.72 29.44
CA ASP A 74 21.47 2.00 29.07
C ASP A 74 20.69 2.64 27.90
N PRO A 75 20.06 3.82 28.09
CA PRO A 75 19.24 4.47 27.06
C PRO A 75 20.03 5.02 25.85
N ASN A 76 21.37 4.90 25.82
CA ASN A 76 22.24 5.52 24.80
C ASN A 76 22.94 4.54 23.84
N ILE A 77 22.51 3.27 23.75
CA ILE A 77 23.10 2.29 22.82
C ILE A 77 22.77 2.68 21.36
N THR A 78 23.81 2.93 20.56
CA THR A 78 23.73 3.40 19.16
C THR A 78 23.87 2.29 18.10
N SER A 79 24.11 1.03 18.45
CA SER A 79 24.23 -0.08 17.48
C SER A 79 23.50 -1.36 17.90
N GLY A 80 22.74 -1.95 16.94
CA GLY A 80 22.14 -3.29 17.03
C GLY A 80 20.82 -3.40 17.80
N HIS A 81 19.87 -4.18 17.25
CA HIS A 81 18.62 -4.74 17.82
C HIS A 81 17.70 -3.88 18.70
N LEU A 82 18.02 -2.61 18.95
CA LEU A 82 17.28 -1.65 19.77
C LEU A 82 17.01 -0.35 19.00
N SER A 83 17.47 -0.25 17.75
CA SER A 83 17.22 0.92 16.90
C SER A 83 15.74 1.16 16.65
N TYR A 84 14.86 0.15 16.76
CA TYR A 84 13.42 0.34 16.59
C TYR A 84 12.72 0.90 17.85
N LEU A 85 13.30 0.74 19.05
CA LEU A 85 12.75 1.28 20.30
C LEU A 85 13.21 2.73 20.57
N SER A 86 14.22 3.24 19.85
CA SER A 86 14.83 4.53 20.12
C SER A 86 14.18 5.73 19.41
N HIS A 87 13.20 5.50 18.53
CA HIS A 87 12.76 6.49 17.53
C HIS A 87 11.65 7.43 17.99
N PHE A 88 11.19 7.34 19.24
CA PHE A 88 10.20 8.28 19.78
C PHE A 88 10.54 8.73 21.20
N LYS A 89 11.82 9.05 21.43
CA LYS A 89 12.19 9.91 22.58
C LYS A 89 11.40 11.24 22.48
N PRO A 90 11.14 11.95 23.59
CA PRO A 90 10.61 13.30 23.54
C PRO A 90 11.46 14.12 22.55
N SER A 91 10.81 14.81 21.61
CA SER A 91 11.53 15.63 20.63
C SER A 91 12.47 16.58 21.37
N THR A 92 13.76 16.54 21.05
CA THR A 92 14.74 17.47 21.62
C THR A 92 14.54 18.89 21.11
N GLU A 93 13.92 19.02 19.93
CA GLU A 93 13.55 20.30 19.33
C GLU A 93 12.15 20.72 19.78
N LYS A 94 12.02 21.95 20.26
CA LYS A 94 10.71 22.54 20.55
C LYS A 94 9.89 22.66 19.25
N PRO A 95 8.60 22.31 19.25
CA PRO A 95 7.76 22.48 18.07
C PRO A 95 7.76 23.94 17.64
N LYS A 96 7.90 24.17 16.34
CA LYS A 96 7.86 25.53 15.79
C LYS A 96 6.44 26.08 15.99
N PRO A 97 6.29 27.35 16.41
CA PRO A 97 4.97 27.98 16.44
C PRO A 97 4.44 28.03 15.00
N VAL A 98 3.23 27.50 14.81
CA VAL A 98 2.52 27.51 13.53
C VAL A 98 1.24 28.29 13.74
N THR A 99 0.98 29.24 12.84
CA THR A 99 -0.23 30.04 12.84
C THR A 99 -1.18 29.53 11.77
N LEU A 100 -2.42 29.28 12.14
CA LEU A 100 -3.46 28.94 11.17
C LEU A 100 -4.00 30.19 10.46
N PRO A 101 -4.41 30.11 9.18
CA PRO A 101 -4.81 31.29 8.41
C PRO A 101 -5.94 32.10 9.04
N PHE A 102 -6.86 31.45 9.77
CA PHE A 102 -8.00 32.11 10.41
C PHE A 102 -7.65 32.76 11.76
N GLU A 103 -6.45 32.52 12.30
CA GLU A 103 -5.95 33.14 13.54
C GLU A 103 -5.24 34.47 13.30
N LYS A 104 -5.04 34.88 12.04
CA LYS A 104 -4.41 36.16 11.70
C LYS A 104 -4.97 37.37 12.48
N PRO A 105 -6.30 37.52 12.64
CA PRO A 105 -6.85 38.63 13.43
C PRO A 105 -6.39 38.64 14.89
N LEU A 106 -6.14 37.46 15.48
CA LEU A 106 -5.62 37.34 16.85
C LEU A 106 -4.15 37.75 16.91
N ILE A 107 -3.36 37.37 15.91
CA ILE A 107 -1.95 37.78 15.83
C ILE A 107 -1.82 39.29 15.65
N ASP A 108 -2.69 39.91 14.85
CA ASP A 108 -2.66 41.35 14.66
C ASP A 108 -2.99 42.09 15.97
N LEU A 109 -3.90 41.54 16.80
CA LEU A 109 -4.15 42.04 18.16
C LEU A 109 -2.95 41.82 19.09
N GLU A 110 -2.32 40.64 19.06
CA GLU A 110 -1.14 40.32 19.86
C GLU A 110 0.04 41.25 19.53
N LYS A 111 0.31 41.47 18.24
CA LYS A 111 1.32 42.43 17.78
C LYS A 111 1.04 43.83 18.29
N ARG A 112 -0.22 44.27 18.26
CA ARG A 112 -0.61 45.57 18.77
C ARG A 112 -0.42 45.69 20.28
N ILE A 113 -0.65 44.61 21.03
CA ILE A 113 -0.34 44.56 22.48
C ILE A 113 1.17 44.69 22.69
N ILE A 114 2.00 44.00 21.90
CA ILE A 114 3.46 44.06 21.97
C ILE A 114 3.97 45.47 21.62
N GLU A 115 3.43 46.09 20.57
CA GLU A 115 3.77 47.46 20.16
C GLU A 115 3.44 48.47 21.26
N VAL A 116 2.25 48.39 21.86
CA VAL A 116 1.85 49.29 22.95
C VAL A 116 2.71 49.08 24.20
N ARG A 117 3.06 47.83 24.53
CA ARG A 117 4.03 47.54 25.61
C ARG A 117 5.41 48.14 25.31
N GLY A 118 5.90 47.98 24.08
CA GLY A 118 7.17 48.59 23.66
C GLY A 118 7.15 50.12 23.74
N MET A 119 6.05 50.77 23.35
CA MET A 119 5.89 52.22 23.48
C MET A 119 5.86 52.66 24.95
N ALA A 120 5.25 51.89 25.84
CA ALA A 120 5.26 52.16 27.28
C ALA A 120 6.70 52.15 27.85
N ASP A 121 7.48 51.15 27.46
CA ASP A 121 8.87 50.99 27.88
C ASP A 121 9.78 52.11 27.32
N GLU A 122 9.55 52.55 26.08
CA GLU A 122 10.34 53.61 25.43
C GLU A 122 10.00 55.04 25.93
N THR A 123 8.72 55.33 26.15
CA THR A 123 8.27 56.68 26.51
C THR A 123 8.14 56.92 28.02
N GLY A 124 8.15 55.85 28.83
CA GLY A 124 7.94 55.92 30.28
C GLY A 124 6.52 56.36 30.67
N LEU A 125 5.58 56.36 29.72
CA LEU A 125 4.18 56.69 29.93
C LEU A 125 3.38 55.43 30.32
N ASP A 126 2.43 55.59 31.24
CA ASP A 126 1.57 54.49 31.69
C ASP A 126 0.47 54.19 30.66
N PHE A 127 0.56 53.03 30.01
CA PHE A 127 -0.45 52.49 29.10
C PHE A 127 -1.18 51.27 29.68
N SER A 128 -1.11 51.03 31.00
CA SER A 128 -1.65 49.82 31.64
C SER A 128 -3.13 49.59 31.35
N ASP A 129 -3.97 50.64 31.37
CA ASP A 129 -5.40 50.54 31.08
C ASP A 129 -5.68 50.15 29.63
N GLN A 130 -4.87 50.66 28.69
CA GLN A 130 -4.99 50.36 27.27
C GLN A 130 -4.55 48.92 26.98
N ILE A 131 -3.46 48.48 27.62
CA ILE A 131 -2.96 47.10 27.55
C ILE A 131 -4.03 46.14 28.10
N SER A 132 -4.58 46.41 29.28
CA SER A 132 -5.64 45.57 29.86
C SER A 132 -6.89 45.51 28.97
N THR A 133 -7.28 46.63 28.37
CA THR A 133 -8.40 46.67 27.42
C THR A 133 -8.12 45.82 26.18
N LEU A 134 -6.91 45.89 25.62
CA LEU A 134 -6.52 45.09 24.46
C LEU A 134 -6.41 43.59 24.81
N GLU A 135 -5.89 43.25 25.98
CA GLU A 135 -5.83 41.87 26.48
C GLU A 135 -7.23 41.28 26.66
N ASN A 136 -8.15 42.02 27.26
CA ASN A 136 -9.55 41.60 27.40
C ASN A 136 -10.21 41.39 26.02
N LYS A 137 -9.97 42.30 25.06
CA LYS A 137 -10.44 42.13 23.68
C LYS A 137 -9.83 40.91 23.01
N TYR A 138 -8.54 40.65 23.23
CA TYR A 138 -7.87 39.47 22.71
C TYR A 138 -8.47 38.18 23.28
N GLN A 139 -8.68 38.10 24.60
CA GLN A 139 -9.28 36.92 25.24
C GLN A 139 -10.72 36.68 24.76
N GLN A 140 -11.51 37.75 24.60
CA GLN A 140 -12.86 37.64 24.07
C GLN A 140 -12.85 37.19 22.61
N ALA A 141 -12.01 37.78 21.76
CA ALA A 141 -11.87 37.39 20.35
C ALA A 141 -11.38 35.94 20.20
N LEU A 142 -10.44 35.49 21.05
CA LEU A 142 -9.95 34.12 21.10
C LEU A 142 -11.09 33.15 21.40
N LYS A 143 -11.88 33.43 22.44
CA LYS A 143 -13.03 32.62 22.82
C LYS A 143 -14.10 32.59 21.72
N ASP A 144 -14.42 33.74 21.13
CA ASP A 144 -15.45 33.84 20.09
C ASP A 144 -15.03 33.11 18.81
N LEU A 145 -13.75 33.19 18.43
CA LEU A 145 -13.22 32.48 17.26
C LEU A 145 -13.29 30.96 17.44
N TYR A 146 -12.82 30.46 18.59
CA TYR A 146 -12.74 29.01 18.84
C TYR A 146 -14.09 28.37 19.16
N THR A 147 -15.08 29.14 19.62
CA THR A 147 -16.45 28.66 19.80
C THR A 147 -17.22 28.53 18.49
N HIS A 148 -16.96 29.41 17.51
CA HIS A 148 -17.68 29.47 16.23
C HIS A 148 -16.86 28.99 15.04
N LEU A 149 -16.08 27.92 15.23
CA LEU A 149 -15.27 27.34 14.16
C LEU A 149 -16.13 26.67 13.09
N THR A 150 -15.86 27.03 11.83
CA THR A 150 -16.40 26.34 10.66
C THR A 150 -15.80 24.93 10.52
N PRO A 151 -16.46 24.00 9.80
CA PRO A 151 -15.95 22.64 9.60
C PRO A 151 -14.54 22.58 9.01
N ILE A 152 -14.21 23.48 8.07
CA ILE A 152 -12.88 23.51 7.46
C ILE A 152 -11.80 24.06 8.41
N GLN A 153 -12.17 24.99 9.31
CA GLN A 153 -11.27 25.50 10.34
C GLN A 153 -10.98 24.41 11.39
N ARG A 154 -12.00 23.65 11.82
CA ARG A 154 -11.81 22.47 12.68
C ARG A 154 -10.90 21.44 12.00
N LEU A 155 -11.11 21.12 10.72
CA LEU A 155 -10.21 20.23 9.97
C LEU A 155 -8.77 20.78 9.89
N SER A 156 -8.59 22.09 9.78
CA SER A 156 -7.26 22.71 9.83
C SER A 156 -6.58 22.51 11.19
N ILE A 157 -7.34 22.56 12.30
CA ILE A 157 -6.85 22.23 13.64
C ILE A 157 -6.56 20.73 13.78
N ALA A 158 -7.37 19.86 13.18
CA ALA A 158 -7.11 18.42 13.11
C ALA A 158 -5.83 18.07 12.33
N ARG A 159 -5.48 18.88 11.33
CA ARG A 159 -4.26 18.76 10.52
C ARG A 159 -3.10 19.61 11.04
N HIS A 160 -3.24 20.19 12.24
CA HIS A 160 -2.21 21.06 12.79
C HIS A 160 -0.88 20.30 12.94
N PRO A 161 0.27 20.85 12.50
CA PRO A 161 1.55 20.14 12.53
C PRO A 161 2.00 19.72 13.94
N ASN A 162 1.63 20.50 14.95
CA ASN A 162 1.93 20.21 16.36
C ASN A 162 0.81 19.45 17.07
N ARG A 163 -0.20 18.94 16.34
CA ARG A 163 -1.25 18.14 16.95
C ARG A 163 -0.62 16.89 17.58
N PRO A 164 -0.95 16.54 18.84
CA PRO A 164 -0.33 15.40 19.50
C PRO A 164 -0.59 14.10 18.72
N THR A 165 0.47 13.33 18.52
CA THR A 165 0.40 12.06 17.81
C THR A 165 -0.10 10.94 18.73
N VAL A 166 -0.42 9.78 18.16
CA VAL A 166 -0.91 8.63 18.93
C VAL A 166 0.05 8.20 20.04
N LEU A 167 1.35 8.12 19.75
CA LEU A 167 2.36 7.81 20.77
C LEU A 167 2.45 8.90 21.85
N ASP A 168 2.23 10.17 21.53
CA ASP A 168 2.18 11.23 22.55
C ASP A 168 1.07 10.97 23.56
N HIS A 169 -0.12 10.58 23.09
CA HIS A 169 -1.21 10.21 23.97
C HIS A 169 -0.91 8.93 24.76
N ILE A 170 -0.44 7.87 24.11
CA ILE A 170 -0.15 6.58 24.77
C ILE A 170 0.86 6.76 25.90
N PHE A 171 1.96 7.49 25.68
CA PHE A 171 2.96 7.72 26.72
C PHE A 171 2.44 8.58 27.88
N ASN A 172 1.50 9.48 27.65
CA ASN A 172 0.93 10.32 28.69
C ASN A 172 -0.17 9.62 29.52
N ILE A 173 -0.80 8.58 28.97
CA ILE A 173 -1.92 7.89 29.65
C ILE A 173 -1.53 6.54 30.25
N THR A 174 -0.42 5.94 29.81
CA THR A 174 -0.01 4.60 30.24
C THR A 174 1.14 4.61 31.25
N GLU A 175 1.09 3.73 32.24
CA GLU A 175 2.20 3.57 33.20
C GLU A 175 3.30 2.65 32.68
N LYS A 176 2.92 1.65 31.86
CA LYS A 176 3.82 0.70 31.20
C LYS A 176 3.41 0.59 29.75
N TRP A 177 4.38 0.64 28.84
CA TRP A 177 4.16 0.52 27.41
C TRP A 177 5.16 -0.46 26.80
N VAL A 178 4.65 -1.38 25.97
CA VAL A 178 5.47 -2.28 25.16
C VAL A 178 4.95 -2.27 23.72
N GLU A 179 5.72 -1.65 22.83
CA GLU A 179 5.41 -1.66 21.39
C GLU A 179 5.64 -3.04 20.78
N LEU A 180 4.74 -3.45 19.89
CA LEU A 180 4.76 -4.72 19.17
C LEU A 180 4.80 -4.46 17.67
N HIS A 181 5.68 -5.19 16.97
CA HIS A 181 6.03 -4.90 15.58
C HIS A 181 5.70 -6.05 14.62
N GLY A 182 5.47 -5.70 13.35
CA GLY A 182 5.44 -6.58 12.19
C GLY A 182 4.10 -7.28 11.94
N ASP A 183 3.82 -7.61 10.69
CA ASP A 183 2.63 -8.37 10.29
C ASP A 183 2.86 -9.89 10.19
N ARG A 184 4.12 -10.33 10.33
CA ARG A 184 4.61 -11.72 10.10
C ARG A 184 4.64 -12.15 8.62
N ALA A 185 4.43 -11.24 7.68
CA ALA A 185 4.60 -11.45 6.24
C ALA A 185 5.85 -10.73 5.68
N GLY A 186 6.63 -10.06 6.53
CA GLY A 186 7.96 -9.55 6.20
C GLY A 186 8.12 -8.05 6.26
N TYR A 187 7.09 -7.30 6.70
CA TYR A 187 7.17 -5.85 6.84
C TYR A 187 6.52 -5.37 8.14
N ASP A 188 7.14 -4.37 8.76
CA ASP A 188 6.56 -3.62 9.87
C ASP A 188 6.22 -2.23 9.37
N ASP A 189 4.93 -1.97 9.17
CA ASP A 189 4.48 -0.69 8.64
C ASP A 189 4.62 0.40 9.71
N PRO A 190 5.44 1.43 9.46
CA PRO A 190 5.68 2.49 10.43
C PRO A 190 4.44 3.39 10.62
N ALA A 191 3.51 3.44 9.67
CA ALA A 191 2.29 4.24 9.79
C ALA A 191 1.30 3.71 10.83
N ILE A 192 1.44 2.45 11.27
CA ILE A 192 0.61 1.83 12.32
C ILE A 192 1.49 1.41 13.49
N VAL A 193 1.22 2.00 14.65
CA VAL A 193 1.82 1.59 15.93
C VAL A 193 0.85 0.67 16.65
N THR A 194 1.40 -0.38 17.27
CA THR A 194 0.61 -1.31 18.09
C THR A 194 1.38 -1.70 19.33
N GLY A 195 0.72 -1.97 20.44
CA GLY A 195 1.40 -2.40 21.66
C GLY A 195 0.46 -2.65 22.82
N ILE A 196 1.03 -3.12 23.93
CA ILE A 196 0.29 -3.33 25.18
C ILE A 196 0.67 -2.22 26.13
N GLY A 197 -0.35 -1.55 26.67
CA GLY A 197 -0.19 -0.52 27.68
C GLY A 197 -1.04 -0.81 28.91
N THR A 198 -0.64 -0.25 30.05
CA THR A 198 -1.43 -0.32 31.29
C THR A 198 -1.98 1.07 31.61
N ILE A 199 -3.26 1.14 32.00
CA ILE A 199 -3.91 2.34 32.55
C ILE A 199 -4.59 1.92 33.86
N ASP A 200 -4.21 2.55 34.98
CA ASP A 200 -4.77 2.29 36.31
C ASP A 200 -4.76 0.80 36.68
N GLY A 201 -3.67 0.11 36.34
CA GLY A 201 -3.47 -1.32 36.61
C GLY A 201 -4.17 -2.29 35.65
N LYS A 202 -4.97 -1.80 34.68
CA LYS A 202 -5.62 -2.62 33.65
C LYS A 202 -4.83 -2.59 32.34
N SER A 203 -4.62 -3.74 31.71
CA SER A 203 -3.89 -3.84 30.44
C SER A 203 -4.81 -3.76 29.23
N TYR A 204 -4.40 -2.98 28.24
CA TYR A 204 -5.12 -2.75 26.99
C TYR A 204 -4.21 -2.99 25.79
N MET A 205 -4.79 -3.49 24.69
CA MET A 205 -4.14 -3.50 23.38
C MET A 205 -4.40 -2.16 22.69
N PHE A 206 -3.34 -1.41 22.42
CA PHE A 206 -3.40 -0.16 21.68
C PHE A 206 -2.99 -0.37 20.23
N ILE A 207 -3.73 0.25 19.32
CA ILE A 207 -3.47 0.25 17.87
C ILE A 207 -3.73 1.67 17.37
N GLY A 208 -2.89 2.25 16.52
CA GLY A 208 -3.26 3.53 15.95
C GLY A 208 -2.37 4.02 14.82
N HIS A 209 -2.88 5.03 14.12
CA HIS A 209 -2.17 5.72 13.05
C HIS A 209 -1.11 6.65 13.64
N GLN A 210 0.16 6.44 13.29
CA GLN A 210 1.25 7.24 13.83
C GLN A 210 1.74 8.26 12.80
N LYS A 211 1.44 9.54 13.01
CA LYS A 211 2.06 10.66 12.27
C LYS A 211 3.46 10.96 12.81
N GLY A 212 4.24 11.74 12.07
CA GLY A 212 5.52 12.27 12.53
C GLY A 212 5.38 13.70 13.10
N ARG A 213 6.22 14.04 14.08
CA ARG A 213 6.24 15.40 14.68
C ARG A 213 6.95 16.43 13.78
N ASN A 214 7.77 15.96 12.85
CA ASN A 214 8.52 16.78 11.90
C ASN A 214 8.51 16.14 10.50
N THR A 215 9.04 16.84 9.50
CA THR A 215 9.05 16.36 8.10
C THR A 215 9.77 15.03 7.93
N LYS A 216 10.90 14.81 8.62
CA LYS A 216 11.67 13.56 8.50
C LYS A 216 10.87 12.38 9.05
N GLU A 217 10.27 12.54 10.23
CA GLU A 217 9.41 11.53 10.83
C GLU A 217 8.15 11.30 10.00
N ASN A 218 7.54 12.35 9.44
CA ASN A 218 6.35 12.22 8.60
C ASN A 218 6.65 11.38 7.36
N ILE A 219 7.79 11.60 6.70
CA ILE A 219 8.22 10.75 5.58
C ILE A 219 8.44 9.31 6.04
N ALA A 220 9.14 9.10 7.16
CA ALA A 220 9.42 7.77 7.69
C ALA A 220 8.15 7.01 8.11
N ARG A 221 7.12 7.71 8.59
CA ARG A 221 5.82 7.17 9.00
C ARG A 221 4.77 7.22 7.89
N ASN A 222 5.18 7.55 6.66
CA ASN A 222 4.30 7.70 5.51
C ASN A 222 3.08 8.61 5.77
N PHE A 223 3.27 9.68 6.54
CA PHE A 223 2.21 10.62 6.95
C PHE A 223 1.00 9.92 7.62
N ALA A 224 1.27 8.81 8.30
CA ALA A 224 0.26 7.92 8.88
C ALA A 224 -0.72 7.34 7.85
N MET A 225 -0.29 7.16 6.60
CA MET A 225 -1.02 6.43 5.56
C MET A 225 -0.55 4.97 5.53
N PRO A 226 -1.33 4.02 6.07
CA PRO A 226 -0.88 2.62 6.13
C PRO A 226 -0.93 1.98 4.75
N THR A 227 0.07 1.15 4.50
CA THR A 227 0.06 0.12 3.45
C THR A 227 -0.75 -1.10 3.93
N PRO A 228 -0.98 -2.12 3.08
CA PRO A 228 -1.74 -3.31 3.47
C PRO A 228 -1.12 -4.04 4.67
N HIS A 229 0.21 -3.99 4.81
CA HIS A 229 0.93 -4.59 5.93
C HIS A 229 0.57 -3.94 7.27
N GLY A 230 0.31 -2.63 7.30
CA GLY A 230 -0.12 -1.93 8.52
C GLY A 230 -1.47 -2.42 9.02
N TYR A 231 -2.43 -2.63 8.11
CA TYR A 231 -3.72 -3.21 8.47
C TYR A 231 -3.62 -4.67 8.90
N ARG A 232 -2.76 -5.47 8.25
CA ARG A 232 -2.47 -6.86 8.65
C ARG A 232 -1.79 -6.94 10.01
N LYS A 233 -0.86 -6.04 10.32
CA LYS A 233 -0.27 -5.86 11.65
C LYS A 233 -1.36 -5.54 12.69
N ALA A 234 -2.21 -4.57 12.41
CA ALA A 234 -3.34 -4.23 13.29
C ALA A 234 -4.26 -5.44 13.54
N LEU A 235 -4.66 -6.15 12.48
CA LEU A 235 -5.48 -7.36 12.57
C LEU A 235 -4.85 -8.44 13.43
N ARG A 236 -3.55 -8.67 13.25
CA ARG A 236 -2.79 -9.61 14.06
C ARG A 236 -2.90 -9.27 15.54
N MET A 237 -2.70 -7.99 15.90
CA MET A 237 -2.79 -7.55 17.29
C MET A 237 -4.20 -7.61 17.85
N MET A 238 -5.22 -7.29 17.04
CA MET A 238 -6.62 -7.48 17.43
C MET A 238 -6.94 -8.95 17.74
N LYS A 239 -6.42 -9.89 16.95
CA LYS A 239 -6.58 -11.33 17.22
C LYS A 239 -5.86 -11.77 18.49
N TYR A 240 -4.67 -11.21 18.77
CA TYR A 240 -3.98 -11.47 20.05
C TYR A 240 -4.77 -10.92 21.23
N ALA A 241 -5.32 -9.71 21.10
CA ALA A 241 -6.15 -9.10 22.13
C ALA A 241 -7.40 -9.94 22.41
N ASP A 242 -8.09 -10.41 21.37
CA ASP A 242 -9.25 -11.30 21.50
C ASP A 242 -8.90 -12.65 22.16
N HIS A 243 -7.79 -13.26 21.75
CA HIS A 243 -7.32 -14.52 22.32
C HIS A 243 -6.98 -14.42 23.82
N HIS A 244 -6.33 -13.33 24.23
CA HIS A 244 -5.87 -13.14 25.60
C HIS A 244 -6.86 -12.35 26.48
N GLY A 245 -7.96 -11.87 25.91
CA GLY A 245 -8.97 -11.10 26.64
C GLY A 245 -8.58 -9.65 26.94
N PHE A 246 -7.65 -9.05 26.17
CA PHE A 246 -7.32 -7.63 26.32
C PHE A 246 -8.38 -6.76 25.62
N PRO A 247 -8.97 -5.78 26.31
CA PRO A 247 -9.73 -4.71 25.66
C PRO A 247 -8.87 -3.96 24.63
N ILE A 248 -9.48 -3.53 23.53
CA ILE A 248 -8.78 -2.87 22.41
C ILE A 248 -9.12 -1.37 22.40
N ILE A 249 -8.08 -0.54 22.33
CA ILE A 249 -8.21 0.91 22.12
C ILE A 249 -7.54 1.24 20.80
N THR A 250 -8.30 1.85 19.88
CA THR A 250 -7.76 2.26 18.59
C THR A 250 -7.73 3.78 18.45
N PHE A 251 -6.61 4.35 18.02
CA PHE A 251 -6.49 5.77 17.73
C PHE A 251 -6.47 6.03 16.23
N VAL A 252 -7.38 6.90 15.78
CA VAL A 252 -7.57 7.23 14.37
C VAL A 252 -7.01 8.61 14.07
N ASP A 253 -5.96 8.65 13.24
CA ASP A 253 -5.33 9.87 12.75
C ASP A 253 -4.60 9.63 11.42
N THR A 254 -5.36 9.52 10.34
CA THR A 254 -4.85 9.24 8.99
C THR A 254 -5.61 10.05 7.94
N PRO A 255 -4.92 10.67 6.96
CA PRO A 255 -5.60 11.26 5.80
C PRO A 255 -6.24 10.20 4.90
N GLY A 256 -5.82 8.93 5.01
CA GLY A 256 -6.34 7.80 4.28
C GLY A 256 -5.35 6.64 4.17
N ALA A 257 -5.79 5.54 3.57
CA ALA A 257 -4.91 4.45 3.18
C ALA A 257 -3.91 4.92 2.11
N PHE A 258 -2.68 4.40 2.14
CA PHE A 258 -1.69 4.77 1.13
C PHE A 258 -2.12 4.26 -0.25
N ALA A 259 -2.19 5.17 -1.22
CA ALA A 259 -2.71 4.92 -2.56
C ALA A 259 -1.57 4.88 -3.58
N ASP A 260 -0.72 3.85 -3.51
CA ASP A 260 0.32 3.58 -4.49
C ASP A 260 0.09 2.24 -5.21
N LEU A 261 0.76 2.06 -6.35
CA LEU A 261 0.63 0.86 -7.18
C LEU A 261 0.93 -0.42 -6.39
N LYS A 262 1.97 -0.38 -5.54
CA LYS A 262 2.40 -1.54 -4.76
C LYS A 262 1.39 -1.92 -3.68
N SER A 263 0.73 -0.96 -3.04
CA SER A 263 -0.34 -1.26 -2.07
C SER A 263 -1.54 -1.92 -2.76
N GLU A 264 -1.89 -1.50 -3.98
CA GLU A 264 -2.94 -2.14 -4.76
C GLU A 264 -2.56 -3.59 -5.14
N GLU A 265 -1.35 -3.81 -5.67
CA GLU A 265 -0.83 -5.15 -5.99
C GLU A 265 -0.84 -6.09 -4.78
N LEU A 266 -0.54 -5.55 -3.60
CA LEU A 266 -0.52 -6.29 -2.33
C LEU A 266 -1.90 -6.43 -1.68
N GLY A 267 -2.96 -5.86 -2.26
CA GLY A 267 -4.34 -6.00 -1.79
C GLY A 267 -4.73 -5.03 -0.67
N GLN A 268 -4.62 -3.71 -0.90
CA GLN A 268 -5.08 -2.68 0.04
C GLN A 268 -6.56 -2.81 0.39
N GLY A 269 -7.42 -3.01 -0.62
CA GLY A 269 -8.85 -3.26 -0.41
C GLY A 269 -9.12 -4.55 0.38
N GLU A 270 -8.37 -5.63 0.13
CA GLU A 270 -8.48 -6.89 0.88
C GLU A 270 -8.12 -6.69 2.35
N ALA A 271 -6.99 -6.05 2.63
CA ALA A 271 -6.52 -5.85 4.00
C ALA A 271 -7.52 -5.02 4.82
N ILE A 272 -8.08 -3.94 4.24
CA ILE A 272 -9.14 -3.15 4.87
C ILE A 272 -10.40 -3.99 5.09
N ALA A 273 -10.91 -4.67 4.07
CA ALA A 273 -12.14 -5.45 4.17
C ALA A 273 -12.03 -6.61 5.18
N HIS A 274 -10.88 -7.27 5.24
CA HIS A 274 -10.61 -8.36 6.16
C HIS A 274 -10.53 -7.86 7.61
N ASN A 275 -9.96 -6.68 7.85
CA ASN A 275 -10.03 -6.04 9.16
C ASN A 275 -11.48 -5.79 9.57
N LEU A 276 -12.26 -5.12 8.74
CA LEU A 276 -13.66 -4.80 9.04
C LEU A 276 -14.46 -6.05 9.38
N ARG A 277 -14.37 -7.08 8.54
CA ARG A 277 -15.04 -8.37 8.74
C ARG A 277 -14.64 -9.01 10.08
N THR A 278 -13.34 -9.03 10.39
CA THR A 278 -12.84 -9.69 11.61
C THR A 278 -13.24 -8.91 12.85
N MET A 279 -13.18 -7.58 12.79
CA MET A 279 -13.53 -6.71 13.91
C MET A 279 -14.97 -6.90 14.37
N PHE A 280 -15.92 -7.27 13.51
CA PHE A 280 -17.28 -7.60 13.96
C PHE A 280 -17.36 -8.87 14.84
N GLY A 281 -16.39 -9.77 14.75
CA GLY A 281 -16.37 -11.06 15.46
C GLY A 281 -15.53 -11.10 16.74
N LEU A 282 -14.84 -10.01 17.11
CA LEU A 282 -13.97 -9.97 18.30
C LEU A 282 -14.82 -9.90 19.58
N LYS A 283 -14.53 -10.76 20.54
CA LYS A 283 -15.28 -10.96 21.80
C LYS A 283 -14.80 -10.06 22.94
N VAL A 284 -13.83 -9.20 22.67
CA VAL A 284 -13.32 -8.17 23.59
C VAL A 284 -13.94 -6.81 23.25
N PRO A 285 -14.09 -5.90 24.23
CA PRO A 285 -14.59 -4.55 23.96
C PRO A 285 -13.57 -3.75 23.14
N ILE A 286 -14.09 -2.96 22.20
CA ILE A 286 -13.29 -2.10 21.31
C ILE A 286 -13.78 -0.67 21.43
N VAL A 287 -12.87 0.26 21.73
CA VAL A 287 -13.13 1.70 21.71
C VAL A 287 -12.23 2.36 20.68
N SER A 288 -12.82 3.14 19.78
CA SER A 288 -12.08 3.90 18.78
C SER A 288 -12.13 5.39 19.09
N ILE A 289 -10.99 6.07 19.04
CA ILE A 289 -10.86 7.49 19.34
C ILE A 289 -10.27 8.18 18.12
N VAL A 290 -11.03 9.09 17.51
CA VAL A 290 -10.53 9.93 16.41
C VAL A 290 -9.80 11.12 17.03
N THR A 291 -8.47 11.10 16.95
CA THR A 291 -7.61 12.14 17.55
C THR A 291 -7.25 13.21 16.56
N GLY A 292 -7.16 12.94 15.26
CA GLY A 292 -6.87 13.94 14.24
C GLY A 292 -7.87 13.89 13.09
N GLU A 293 -7.44 13.43 11.94
CA GLU A 293 -8.33 13.21 10.79
C GLU A 293 -8.60 11.72 10.57
N GLY A 294 -9.83 11.36 10.22
CA GLY A 294 -10.29 10.01 9.96
C GLY A 294 -10.66 9.84 8.49
N GLY A 295 -9.64 9.61 7.66
CA GLY A 295 -9.79 9.48 6.22
C GLY A 295 -10.30 8.13 5.75
N SER A 296 -11.57 8.11 5.33
CA SER A 296 -12.19 7.07 4.50
C SER A 296 -11.98 5.64 5.04
N GLY A 297 -11.87 4.65 4.14
CA GLY A 297 -11.64 3.25 4.46
C GLY A 297 -10.36 3.00 5.26
N GLY A 298 -9.34 3.85 5.13
CA GLY A 298 -8.08 3.70 5.87
C GLY A 298 -8.21 3.99 7.37
N ALA A 299 -9.05 4.96 7.72
CA ALA A 299 -9.48 5.18 9.09
C ALA A 299 -10.42 4.05 9.56
N LEU A 300 -11.40 3.70 8.73
CA LEU A 300 -12.42 2.71 9.08
C LEU A 300 -11.83 1.32 9.36
N ALA A 301 -10.73 0.96 8.70
CA ALA A 301 -10.02 -0.32 8.84
C ALA A 301 -9.57 -0.67 10.27
N ILE A 302 -9.50 0.31 11.18
CA ILE A 302 -9.26 0.08 12.61
C ILE A 302 -10.33 0.72 13.50
N ALA A 303 -11.40 1.27 12.92
CA ALA A 303 -12.42 2.03 13.66
C ALA A 303 -13.76 1.28 13.83
N CYS A 304 -13.79 -0.03 13.51
CA CYS A 304 -14.95 -0.88 13.76
C CYS A 304 -15.04 -1.26 15.25
N CYS A 305 -15.88 -0.58 16.03
CA CYS A 305 -15.82 -0.57 17.49
C CYS A 305 -17.19 -0.67 18.18
N ASN A 306 -17.18 -0.95 19.48
CA ASN A 306 -18.37 -0.84 20.32
C ASN A 306 -18.74 0.62 20.55
N LYS A 307 -17.75 1.48 20.87
CA LYS A 307 -17.94 2.93 20.98
C LYS A 307 -16.86 3.69 20.22
N MET A 308 -17.30 4.73 19.50
CA MET A 308 -16.48 5.69 18.79
C MET A 308 -16.53 7.03 19.52
N LEU A 309 -15.39 7.51 19.95
CA LEU A 309 -15.20 8.83 20.53
C LEU A 309 -14.43 9.71 19.55
N MET A 310 -14.68 11.00 19.59
CA MET A 310 -14.00 11.97 18.72
C MET A 310 -13.49 13.14 19.56
N LEU A 311 -12.25 13.56 19.36
CA LEU A 311 -11.80 14.84 19.90
C LEU A 311 -12.60 15.98 19.25
N GLU A 312 -12.83 17.05 19.98
CA GLU A 312 -13.73 18.14 19.60
C GLU A 312 -13.45 18.73 18.20
N ASN A 313 -12.17 18.88 17.83
CA ASN A 313 -11.74 19.42 16.55
C ASN A 313 -11.34 18.35 15.55
N SER A 314 -11.47 17.06 15.88
CA SER A 314 -11.21 15.97 14.94
C SER A 314 -12.26 15.93 13.82
N ALA A 315 -11.88 15.29 12.71
CA ALA A 315 -12.75 15.13 11.55
C ALA A 315 -12.80 13.67 11.11
N PHE A 316 -13.96 13.20 10.64
CA PHE A 316 -14.12 11.86 10.09
C PHE A 316 -14.94 11.95 8.80
N TYR A 317 -14.48 11.34 7.72
CA TYR A 317 -15.08 11.56 6.40
C TYR A 317 -14.87 10.41 5.41
N VAL A 318 -15.80 10.24 4.47
CA VAL A 318 -15.72 9.23 3.40
C VAL A 318 -14.69 9.59 2.33
N ALA A 319 -14.50 10.88 2.06
CA ALA A 319 -13.51 11.42 1.13
C ALA A 319 -13.06 12.78 1.67
N SER A 320 -11.80 13.16 1.40
CA SER A 320 -11.30 14.46 1.83
C SER A 320 -12.14 15.58 1.21
N PRO A 321 -12.35 16.70 1.90
CA PRO A 321 -13.10 17.83 1.34
C PRO A 321 -12.52 18.31 0.00
N GLU A 322 -11.20 18.25 -0.16
CA GLU A 322 -10.51 18.61 -1.40
C GLU A 322 -10.86 17.65 -2.55
N ALA A 323 -10.86 16.33 -2.30
CA ALA A 323 -11.23 15.34 -3.30
C ALA A 323 -12.71 15.43 -3.66
N CYS A 324 -13.58 15.60 -2.67
CA CYS A 324 -15.01 15.79 -2.88
C CYS A 324 -15.29 17.07 -3.68
N ALA A 325 -14.56 18.16 -3.41
CA ALA A 325 -14.65 19.41 -4.13
C ALA A 325 -14.23 19.27 -5.60
N ALA A 326 -13.12 18.58 -5.86
CA ALA A 326 -12.65 18.30 -7.21
C ALA A 326 -13.64 17.46 -8.02
N ILE A 327 -14.35 16.52 -7.41
CA ILE A 327 -15.31 15.65 -8.11
C ILE A 327 -16.65 16.38 -8.36
N LEU A 328 -17.26 16.93 -7.31
CA LEU A 328 -18.62 17.47 -7.39
C LEU A 328 -18.67 18.90 -7.93
N TRP A 329 -17.65 19.71 -7.65
CA TRP A 329 -17.57 21.11 -8.07
C TRP A 329 -16.51 21.39 -9.14
N LYS A 330 -15.75 20.37 -9.57
CA LYS A 330 -14.64 20.51 -10.54
C LYS A 330 -13.61 21.57 -10.12
N SER A 331 -13.51 21.84 -8.83
CA SER A 331 -12.61 22.84 -8.25
C SER A 331 -12.26 22.49 -6.81
N SER A 332 -10.97 22.38 -6.52
CA SER A 332 -10.47 22.14 -5.15
C SER A 332 -10.74 23.32 -4.21
N GLN A 333 -10.91 24.54 -4.75
CA GLN A 333 -11.23 25.73 -3.96
C GLN A 333 -12.61 25.64 -3.27
N ALA A 334 -13.49 24.75 -3.72
CA ALA A 334 -14.77 24.49 -3.08
C ALA A 334 -14.68 23.57 -1.84
N ALA A 335 -13.47 23.26 -1.34
CA ALA A 335 -13.26 22.42 -0.16
C ALA A 335 -14.02 22.90 1.10
N PRO A 336 -14.10 24.20 1.44
CA PRO A 336 -14.91 24.65 2.58
C PRO A 336 -16.39 24.26 2.46
N LYS A 337 -16.96 24.47 1.27
CA LYS A 337 -18.35 24.11 0.94
C LYS A 337 -18.54 22.58 0.99
N ALA A 338 -17.57 21.81 0.51
CA ALA A 338 -17.62 20.35 0.58
C ALA A 338 -17.57 19.85 2.03
N ALA A 339 -16.69 20.42 2.88
CA ALA A 339 -16.58 20.06 4.29
C ALA A 339 -17.90 20.27 5.06
N GLU A 340 -18.60 21.37 4.81
CA GLU A 340 -19.92 21.64 5.39
C GLU A 340 -20.97 20.62 4.93
N LYS A 341 -21.01 20.30 3.64
CA LYS A 341 -21.99 19.35 3.10
C LYS A 341 -21.73 17.90 3.52
N LEU A 342 -20.46 17.53 3.69
CA LEU A 342 -20.05 16.22 4.18
C LEU A 342 -20.26 16.04 5.69
N LYS A 343 -20.45 17.12 6.45
CA LYS A 343 -20.71 17.08 7.90
C LYS A 343 -19.62 16.33 8.69
N ILE A 344 -18.37 16.67 8.41
CA ILE A 344 -17.19 15.92 8.85
C ILE A 344 -16.84 16.07 10.34
N THR A 345 -17.49 16.97 11.07
CA THR A 345 -17.09 17.36 12.44
C THR A 345 -17.59 16.37 13.49
N ALA A 346 -16.90 16.32 14.64
CA ALA A 346 -17.30 15.51 15.80
C ALA A 346 -18.74 15.79 16.26
N GLN A 347 -19.16 17.05 16.25
CA GLN A 347 -20.51 17.47 16.65
C GLN A 347 -21.58 16.91 15.72
N GLU A 348 -21.36 16.96 14.40
CA GLU A 348 -22.31 16.37 13.45
C GLU A 348 -22.32 14.84 13.54
N HIS A 349 -21.15 14.20 13.72
CA HIS A 349 -21.06 12.74 13.87
C HIS A 349 -21.75 12.24 15.15
N TYR A 350 -21.67 12.99 16.24
CA TYR A 350 -22.42 12.71 17.46
C TYR A 350 -23.93 12.90 17.25
N ARG A 351 -24.34 14.00 16.59
CA ARG A 351 -25.75 14.27 16.26
C ARG A 351 -26.37 13.19 15.37
N LEU A 352 -25.58 12.65 14.45
CA LEU A 352 -25.96 11.57 13.55
C LEU A 352 -25.85 10.17 14.19
N LYS A 353 -25.45 10.08 15.47
CA LYS A 353 -25.23 8.82 16.22
C LYS A 353 -24.20 7.88 15.57
N ILE A 354 -23.25 8.46 14.83
CA ILE A 354 -22.09 7.73 14.30
C ILE A 354 -21.02 7.62 15.40
N ALA A 355 -20.72 8.76 16.03
CA ALA A 355 -19.91 8.83 17.25
C ALA A 355 -20.81 8.79 18.49
N ASP A 356 -20.31 8.21 19.58
CA ASP A 356 -21.02 8.02 20.86
C ASP A 356 -20.62 9.07 21.91
N GLY A 357 -19.56 9.84 21.66
CA GLY A 357 -19.11 10.89 22.56
C GLY A 357 -18.09 11.83 21.94
N ILE A 358 -18.00 13.03 22.50
CA ILE A 358 -17.04 14.06 22.12
C ILE A 358 -16.14 14.31 23.32
N ILE A 359 -14.82 14.26 23.10
CA ILE A 359 -13.81 14.57 24.10
C ILE A 359 -13.41 16.03 23.90
N PRO A 360 -13.53 16.89 24.92
CA PRO A 360 -13.22 18.31 24.79
C PRO A 360 -11.72 18.53 24.54
N GLU A 361 -11.39 19.58 23.81
CA GLU A 361 -10.02 20.07 23.64
C GLU A 361 -9.81 21.36 24.46
N PRO A 362 -8.58 21.72 24.83
CA PRO A 362 -8.31 23.01 25.44
C PRO A 362 -8.60 24.13 24.44
N LEU A 363 -8.81 25.36 24.92
CA LEU A 363 -9.02 26.51 24.05
C LEU A 363 -7.78 26.69 23.14
N GLY A 364 -7.99 26.71 21.82
CA GLY A 364 -6.91 26.64 20.82
C GLY A 364 -6.74 25.27 20.15
N GLY A 365 -7.23 24.20 20.78
CA GLY A 365 -7.13 22.82 20.30
C GLY A 365 -6.03 22.00 20.99
N ALA A 366 -6.04 20.69 20.75
CA ALA A 366 -5.25 19.68 21.46
C ALA A 366 -3.74 19.95 21.58
N HIS A 367 -3.17 20.72 20.67
CA HIS A 367 -1.74 21.05 20.65
C HIS A 367 -1.34 22.13 21.66
N VAL A 368 -2.30 22.89 22.20
CA VAL A 368 -2.06 23.91 23.24
C VAL A 368 -1.70 23.25 24.57
N ASP A 369 -2.46 22.22 24.96
CA ASP A 369 -2.15 21.40 26.13
C ASP A 369 -2.29 19.89 25.81
N PRO A 370 -1.22 19.28 25.26
CA PRO A 370 -1.21 17.86 24.93
C PRO A 370 -1.38 16.96 26.16
N ALA A 371 -0.86 17.38 27.31
CA ALA A 371 -0.91 16.60 28.54
C ALA A 371 -2.34 16.55 29.07
N TRP A 372 -3.02 17.70 29.18
CA TRP A 372 -4.42 17.77 29.57
C TRP A 372 -5.32 17.00 28.60
N THR A 373 -5.11 17.16 27.29
CA THR A 373 -5.88 16.43 26.27
C THR A 373 -5.74 14.92 26.44
N SER A 374 -4.51 14.45 26.72
CA SER A 374 -4.25 13.03 26.98
C SER A 374 -4.97 12.54 28.24
N GLN A 375 -5.04 13.35 29.31
CA GLN A 375 -5.81 13.00 30.50
C GLN A 375 -7.32 12.93 30.22
N GLN A 376 -7.87 13.83 29.40
CA GLN A 376 -9.28 13.73 28.98
C GLN A 376 -9.56 12.45 28.18
N ILE A 377 -8.63 12.06 27.30
CA ILE A 377 -8.68 10.78 26.60
C ILE A 377 -8.66 9.61 27.59
N LYS A 378 -7.76 9.63 28.59
CA LYS A 378 -7.68 8.60 29.64
C LYS A 378 -9.01 8.45 30.39
N LEU A 379 -9.60 9.56 30.83
CA LEU A 379 -10.90 9.57 31.52
C LEU A 379 -12.01 8.98 30.65
N ALA A 380 -12.09 9.39 29.38
CA ALA A 380 -13.09 8.90 28.45
C ALA A 380 -12.93 7.40 28.14
N ILE A 381 -11.68 6.91 28.05
CA ILE A 381 -11.37 5.47 27.93
C ILE A 381 -11.88 4.72 29.17
N ILE A 382 -11.53 5.18 30.37
CA ILE A 382 -11.90 4.50 31.63
C ILE A 382 -13.41 4.39 31.75
N GLN A 383 -14.12 5.50 31.59
CA GLN A 383 -15.58 5.52 31.66
C GLN A 383 -16.21 4.57 30.64
N THR A 384 -15.77 4.65 29.38
CA THR A 384 -16.32 3.81 28.31
C THR A 384 -16.01 2.33 28.54
N MET A 385 -14.80 2.01 28.98
CA MET A 385 -14.40 0.63 29.25
C MET A 385 -15.11 0.07 30.48
N GLU A 386 -15.40 0.88 31.50
CA GLU A 386 -16.19 0.44 32.65
C GLU A 386 -17.61 0.04 32.24
N GLU A 387 -18.23 0.78 31.31
CA GLU A 387 -19.54 0.42 30.76
C GLU A 387 -19.48 -0.86 29.92
N LEU A 388 -18.50 -0.98 29.02
CA LEU A 388 -18.39 -2.13 28.11
C LEU A 388 -17.94 -3.41 28.81
N THR A 389 -17.14 -3.32 29.88
CA THR A 389 -16.68 -4.50 30.63
C THR A 389 -17.75 -5.12 31.53
N LYS A 390 -18.87 -4.42 31.75
CA LYS A 390 -20.07 -4.98 32.40
C LYS A 390 -20.86 -5.92 31.50
N MET A 391 -20.65 -5.84 30.18
CA MET A 391 -21.32 -6.69 29.19
C MET A 391 -20.58 -8.02 29.02
N ASP A 392 -21.33 -9.09 28.77
CA ASP A 392 -20.74 -10.37 28.39
C ASP A 392 -20.28 -10.37 26.90
N LYS A 393 -19.69 -11.48 26.47
CA LYS A 393 -19.13 -11.60 25.11
C LYS A 393 -20.20 -11.52 24.02
N GLU A 394 -21.37 -12.10 24.24
CA GLU A 394 -22.46 -12.09 23.25
C GLU A 394 -23.13 -10.72 23.21
N GLU A 395 -23.31 -10.08 24.36
CA GLU A 395 -23.77 -8.70 24.48
C GLU A 395 -22.82 -7.73 23.78
N LEU A 396 -21.50 -7.88 23.92
CA LEU A 396 -20.50 -7.05 23.22
C LEU A 396 -20.60 -7.19 21.69
N LEU A 397 -20.76 -8.41 21.19
CA LEU A 397 -20.93 -8.66 19.75
C LEU A 397 -22.25 -8.08 19.25
N HIS A 398 -23.33 -8.27 20.00
CA HIS A 398 -24.65 -7.75 19.67
C HIS A 398 -24.66 -6.22 19.67
N HIS A 399 -24.08 -5.59 20.70
CA HIS A 399 -23.93 -4.14 20.81
C HIS A 399 -23.21 -3.56 19.60
N ARG A 400 -22.07 -4.16 19.21
CA ARG A 400 -21.30 -3.74 18.04
C ARG A 400 -22.12 -3.91 16.75
N LYS A 401 -22.75 -5.07 16.56
CA LYS A 401 -23.59 -5.34 15.38
C LYS A 401 -24.73 -4.32 15.26
N LEU A 402 -25.45 -4.04 16.34
CA LEU A 402 -26.57 -3.10 16.37
C LEU A 402 -26.11 -1.69 16.01
N LYS A 403 -25.02 -1.21 16.61
CA LYS A 403 -24.44 0.11 16.31
C LYS A 403 -24.34 0.33 14.81
N TYR A 404 -23.71 -0.58 14.08
CA TYR A 404 -23.54 -0.44 12.63
C TYR A 404 -24.82 -0.71 11.83
N ARG A 405 -25.74 -1.56 12.32
CA ARG A 405 -27.00 -1.84 11.63
C ARG A 405 -27.98 -0.66 11.64
N TYR A 406 -27.88 0.20 12.66
CA TYR A 406 -28.68 1.44 12.76
C TYR A 406 -28.10 2.62 11.96
N ILE A 407 -26.86 2.53 11.46
CA ILE A 407 -26.26 3.61 10.67
C ILE A 407 -26.84 3.58 9.25
N GLY A 408 -27.47 4.70 8.86
CA GLY A 408 -28.03 4.92 7.53
C GLY A 408 -29.48 5.41 7.60
N GLY A 409 -29.88 6.22 6.63
CA GLY A 409 -31.27 6.67 6.47
C GLY A 409 -31.73 6.39 5.05
N PHE A 410 -32.89 5.74 4.92
CA PHE A 410 -33.55 5.48 3.64
C PHE A 410 -35.06 5.63 3.82
N GLN A 411 -35.76 5.94 2.73
CA GLN A 411 -37.22 6.05 2.72
C GLN A 411 -37.79 4.81 2.03
N GLU A 412 -38.55 4.01 2.77
CA GLU A 412 -39.30 2.86 2.25
C GLU A 412 -40.48 3.34 1.39
N GLY A 413 -40.88 2.54 0.40
CA GLY A 413 -42.10 2.78 -0.38
C GLY A 413 -42.06 3.94 -1.38
N MET A 414 -40.90 4.52 -1.66
CA MET A 414 -40.77 5.41 -2.82
C MET A 414 -40.92 4.59 -4.11
N PRO A 415 -41.84 4.94 -5.04
CA PRO A 415 -41.92 4.27 -6.32
C PRO A 415 -40.60 4.50 -7.07
N VAL A 416 -39.79 3.45 -7.14
CA VAL A 416 -38.58 3.44 -7.95
C VAL A 416 -39.05 3.26 -9.38
N GLU A 417 -38.97 4.32 -10.19
CA GLU A 417 -39.18 4.16 -11.63
C GLU A 417 -38.23 3.05 -12.12
N PRO A 418 -38.76 2.00 -12.78
CA PRO A 418 -37.98 0.82 -13.15
C PRO A 418 -36.81 1.17 -14.09
N GLU A 419 -36.86 2.33 -14.74
CA GLU A 419 -35.82 2.84 -15.62
C GLU A 419 -35.43 4.27 -15.26
N ARG A 420 -34.35 4.45 -14.49
CA ARG A 420 -33.61 5.71 -14.58
C ARG A 420 -32.93 5.73 -15.94
N LYS A 421 -33.49 6.45 -16.92
CA LYS A 421 -32.79 6.84 -18.15
C LYS A 421 -31.60 7.71 -17.77
N ARG A 422 -30.48 7.08 -17.44
CA ARG A 422 -29.19 7.76 -17.37
C ARG A 422 -28.80 8.03 -18.81
N ASN A 423 -28.97 9.27 -19.26
CA ASN A 423 -28.22 9.80 -20.39
C ASN A 423 -26.75 9.91 -19.96
N MET A 424 -26.11 8.76 -19.74
CA MET A 424 -24.67 8.68 -19.81
C MET A 424 -24.36 9.03 -21.26
N LYS A 425 -23.98 10.28 -21.54
CA LYS A 425 -23.20 10.52 -22.76
C LYS A 425 -22.08 9.50 -22.69
N LEU A 426 -22.00 8.63 -23.69
CA LEU A 426 -20.80 7.83 -23.89
C LEU A 426 -19.65 8.83 -23.82
N SER A 427 -18.73 8.67 -22.87
CA SER A 427 -17.45 9.36 -23.01
C SER A 427 -16.97 9.03 -24.41
N GLU A 428 -16.61 10.03 -25.22
CA GLU A 428 -16.12 9.87 -26.60
C GLU A 428 -14.94 8.88 -26.71
N ILE A 429 -14.40 8.45 -25.56
CA ILE A 429 -13.36 7.46 -25.33
C ILE A 429 -13.82 6.01 -25.65
N ASN A 430 -15.12 5.69 -25.69
CA ASN A 430 -15.62 4.31 -25.83
C ASN A 430 -16.63 4.11 -26.97
N LYS A 431 -16.48 4.80 -28.11
CA LYS A 431 -16.96 4.18 -29.36
C LYS A 431 -16.01 3.01 -29.65
N PRO A 432 -16.50 1.81 -30.02
CA PRO A 432 -15.61 0.77 -30.53
C PRO A 432 -14.94 1.36 -31.77
N MET A 433 -13.62 1.51 -31.71
CA MET A 433 -12.80 1.86 -32.86
C MET A 433 -12.82 0.75 -33.92
N ASP A 434 -13.67 -0.27 -33.88
CA ASP A 434 -13.59 -1.39 -34.84
C ASP A 434 -13.97 -0.98 -36.27
N ASP A 435 -15.03 -0.17 -36.47
CA ASP A 435 -15.42 0.28 -37.81
C ASP A 435 -14.41 1.29 -38.40
N ASP A 436 -13.74 2.08 -37.55
CA ASP A 436 -12.68 3.02 -37.96
C ASP A 436 -11.35 2.29 -38.15
N ILE A 437 -11.04 1.27 -37.36
CA ILE A 437 -9.84 0.43 -37.50
C ILE A 437 -9.93 -0.45 -38.73
N GLU A 438 -11.10 -1.01 -39.09
CA GLU A 438 -11.25 -1.76 -40.34
C GLU A 438 -11.15 -0.86 -41.57
N LEU A 439 -11.76 0.33 -41.53
CA LEU A 439 -11.67 1.30 -42.62
C LEU A 439 -10.25 1.92 -42.73
N GLU A 440 -9.58 2.15 -41.60
CA GLU A 440 -8.17 2.55 -41.55
C GLU A 440 -7.24 1.40 -41.96
N LEU A 441 -7.52 0.14 -41.61
CA LEU A 441 -6.78 -1.06 -42.03
C LEU A 441 -6.90 -1.28 -43.53
N GLU A 442 -8.07 -1.06 -44.12
CA GLU A 442 -8.29 -1.21 -45.56
C GLU A 442 -7.59 -0.07 -46.34
N ASN A 443 -7.59 1.14 -45.79
CA ASN A 443 -6.82 2.27 -46.31
C ASN A 443 -5.30 2.13 -46.09
N LEU A 444 -4.86 1.50 -44.98
CA LEU A 444 -3.47 1.15 -44.71
C LEU A 444 -3.01 0.01 -45.61
N LYS A 445 -3.82 -1.02 -45.83
CA LYS A 445 -3.52 -2.09 -46.81
C LYS A 445 -3.38 -1.53 -48.21
N LYS A 446 -4.24 -0.60 -48.63
CA LYS A 446 -4.10 0.11 -49.92
C LYS A 446 -2.80 0.92 -49.98
N LYS A 447 -2.49 1.69 -48.93
CA LYS A 447 -1.23 2.46 -48.85
C LYS A 447 0.03 1.58 -48.79
N ILE A 448 -0.03 0.44 -48.12
CA ILE A 448 1.06 -0.55 -48.00
C ILE A 448 1.28 -1.30 -49.32
N LEU A 449 0.20 -1.57 -50.06
CA LEU A 449 0.29 -2.21 -51.38
C LEU A 449 0.86 -1.24 -52.45
N GLU A 450 0.53 0.05 -52.33
CA GLU A 450 1.09 1.13 -53.17
C GLU A 450 2.52 1.50 -52.77
N SER A 451 2.93 1.23 -51.53
CA SER A 451 4.30 1.48 -51.03
C SER A 451 5.19 0.24 -51.06
N ASN A 452 4.96 -0.71 -51.97
CA ASN A 452 5.86 -1.86 -52.18
C ASN A 452 7.20 -1.43 -52.80
N SER A 453 7.98 -0.70 -52.02
CA SER A 453 9.44 -0.71 -51.98
C SER A 453 9.85 -0.91 -50.52
N ALA A 454 9.93 -2.18 -50.15
CA ALA A 454 10.55 -2.75 -48.95
C ALA A 454 11.02 -1.78 -47.83
N THR A 455 10.34 -1.79 -46.67
CA THR A 455 10.89 -1.96 -45.29
C THR A 455 9.84 -1.62 -44.21
N ASP A 456 9.61 -2.54 -43.28
CA ASP A 456 8.91 -2.34 -41.99
C ASP A 456 9.96 -2.18 -40.85
N PRO A 457 9.64 -1.83 -39.59
CA PRO A 457 8.49 -1.12 -38.99
C PRO A 457 8.90 -0.04 -37.93
N ILE A 458 7.99 0.89 -37.57
CA ILE A 458 8.25 2.07 -36.69
C ILE A 458 9.42 2.88 -37.21
N SER A 459 9.11 3.84 -38.10
CA SER A 459 10.10 4.64 -38.82
C SER A 459 11.28 5.03 -37.93
N SER A 460 12.47 4.60 -38.33
CA SER A 460 13.77 5.06 -37.83
C SER A 460 13.83 6.59 -37.74
N GLN A 461 13.07 7.31 -38.58
CA GLN A 461 12.94 8.76 -38.52
C GLN A 461 12.21 9.25 -37.26
N ALA A 462 11.25 8.50 -36.72
CA ALA A 462 10.55 8.88 -35.48
C ALA A 462 11.47 8.77 -34.27
N ILE A 463 12.36 7.77 -34.25
CA ILE A 463 13.38 7.59 -33.21
C ILE A 463 14.46 8.67 -33.35
N GLU A 464 14.87 8.99 -34.57
CA GLU A 464 15.85 10.04 -34.86
C GLU A 464 15.32 11.42 -34.47
N LYS A 465 14.05 11.70 -34.76
CA LYS A 465 13.35 12.90 -34.29
C LYS A 465 13.27 12.96 -32.77
N LEU A 466 13.00 11.84 -32.10
CA LEU A 466 12.94 11.77 -30.64
C LEU A 466 14.31 11.98 -29.99
N LYS A 467 15.40 11.55 -30.65
CA LYS A 467 16.78 11.86 -30.26
C LYS A 467 17.11 13.34 -30.45
N GLN A 468 16.75 13.93 -31.59
CA GLN A 468 16.94 15.36 -31.86
C GLN A 468 16.19 16.24 -30.84
N ASP A 469 14.93 15.90 -30.54
CA ASP A 469 14.13 16.62 -29.53
C ASP A 469 14.72 16.47 -28.12
N LEU A 470 15.32 15.32 -27.81
CA LEU A 470 16.00 15.08 -26.54
C LEU A 470 17.29 15.90 -26.44
N ASP A 471 18.11 15.91 -27.49
CA ASP A 471 19.36 16.68 -27.55
C ASP A 471 19.09 18.19 -27.41
N GLN A 472 18.01 18.69 -28.01
CA GLN A 472 17.57 20.07 -27.86
C GLN A 472 17.13 20.38 -26.41
N GLU A 473 16.39 19.47 -25.76
CA GLU A 473 15.99 19.64 -24.36
C GLU A 473 17.16 19.52 -23.39
N ILE A 474 18.12 18.63 -23.65
CA ILE A 474 19.36 18.53 -22.89
C ILE A 474 20.15 19.83 -23.02
N THR A 475 20.26 20.37 -24.23
CA THR A 475 20.93 21.65 -24.47
C THR A 475 20.26 22.79 -23.72
N ASN A 476 18.92 22.89 -23.79
CA ASN A 476 18.15 23.90 -23.06
C ASN A 476 18.27 23.74 -21.53
N ALA A 477 18.30 22.51 -21.03
CA ALA A 477 18.53 22.22 -19.61
C ALA A 477 19.94 22.61 -19.18
N PHE A 478 20.94 22.33 -20.01
CA PHE A 478 22.34 22.66 -19.77
C PHE A 478 22.57 24.18 -19.72
N ILE A 479 21.93 24.92 -20.63
CA ILE A 479 21.91 26.40 -20.63
C ILE A 479 21.23 26.93 -19.36
N SER A 480 20.05 26.38 -19.03
CA SER A 480 19.27 26.81 -17.85
C SER A 480 19.99 26.54 -16.52
N MET A 481 20.87 25.53 -16.47
CA MET A 481 21.69 25.21 -15.32
C MET A 481 22.98 26.05 -15.22
N GLY A 482 23.24 26.95 -16.17
CA GLY A 482 24.43 27.80 -16.18
C GLY A 482 25.74 27.04 -16.45
N LEU A 483 25.67 25.83 -17.00
CA LEU A 483 26.85 24.98 -17.25
C LEU A 483 27.55 25.32 -18.58
N GLN A 484 26.93 26.14 -19.44
CA GLN A 484 27.44 26.52 -20.75
C GLN A 484 28.78 27.28 -20.66
N GLU A 485 28.92 28.20 -19.71
CA GLU A 485 30.17 28.95 -19.51
C GLU A 485 31.32 28.04 -19.06
N LYS A 486 31.03 27.05 -18.21
CA LYS A 486 32.01 26.04 -17.79
C LYS A 486 32.44 25.16 -18.97
N LEU A 487 31.52 24.78 -19.85
CA LEU A 487 31.82 23.99 -21.04
C LEU A 487 32.66 24.77 -22.06
N GLU A 488 32.35 26.05 -22.30
CA GLU A 488 33.14 26.92 -23.17
C GLU A 488 34.54 27.18 -22.60
N SER A 489 34.70 27.27 -21.28
CA SER A 489 36.02 27.37 -20.64
C SER A 489 36.88 26.11 -20.89
N VAL A 490 36.27 24.92 -20.83
CA VAL A 490 36.95 23.65 -21.13
C VAL A 490 37.28 23.55 -22.61
N LYS A 491 36.40 24.03 -23.50
CA LYS A 491 36.62 24.07 -24.95
C LYS A 491 37.74 25.03 -25.34
N LEU A 492 37.86 26.18 -24.67
CA LEU A 492 38.95 27.14 -24.83
C LEU A 492 40.30 26.58 -24.31
N GLU A 493 40.28 25.78 -23.24
CA GLU A 493 41.46 25.03 -22.77
C GLU A 493 41.85 23.92 -23.76
N LEU A 494 40.87 23.28 -24.39
CA LEU A 494 41.07 22.24 -25.40
C LEU A 494 41.69 22.81 -26.68
N SER A 495 41.23 23.97 -27.15
CA SER A 495 41.78 24.64 -28.33
C SER A 495 43.20 25.19 -28.11
N LYS A 496 43.54 25.57 -26.87
CA LYS A 496 44.92 25.93 -26.49
C LYS A 496 45.86 24.72 -26.41
N ALA A 497 45.32 23.53 -26.11
CA ALA A 497 46.10 22.28 -26.03
C ALA A 497 46.32 21.60 -27.39
N SER A 498 45.49 21.88 -28.40
CA SER A 498 45.54 21.25 -29.73
C SER A 498 46.64 21.75 -30.68
N ASN A 499 47.50 22.69 -30.26
CA ASN A 499 48.64 23.13 -31.08
C ASN A 499 49.83 22.15 -31.07
N ASP A 500 49.82 21.10 -30.24
CA ASP A 500 50.86 20.07 -30.21
C ASP A 500 50.31 18.66 -30.50
N GLN A 501 50.44 18.26 -31.78
CA GLN A 501 50.31 16.93 -32.39
C GLN A 501 48.99 16.11 -32.22
N PRO A 502 48.51 15.41 -33.28
CA PRO A 502 47.12 14.90 -33.33
C PRO A 502 46.84 13.61 -32.54
N ASN A 503 47.79 13.03 -31.81
CA ASN A 503 47.68 11.66 -31.27
C ASN A 503 48.15 11.49 -29.81
N LYS A 504 47.89 12.46 -28.93
CA LYS A 504 48.01 12.26 -27.47
C LYS A 504 46.64 12.05 -26.81
N PRO A 505 46.51 11.12 -25.83
CA PRO A 505 45.28 10.96 -25.07
C PRO A 505 44.97 12.26 -24.31
N PRO A 506 43.69 12.62 -24.13
CA PRO A 506 43.30 13.89 -23.54
C PRO A 506 43.92 14.05 -22.15
N ASN A 507 44.44 15.25 -21.88
CA ASN A 507 45.06 15.61 -20.62
C ASN A 507 44.12 15.22 -19.45
N ARG A 508 44.61 14.42 -18.49
CA ARG A 508 43.81 13.84 -17.39
C ARG A 508 42.99 14.89 -16.63
N HIS A 509 43.55 16.09 -16.50
CA HIS A 509 42.92 17.25 -15.87
C HIS A 509 41.68 17.77 -16.64
N LEU A 510 41.69 17.75 -17.98
CA LEU A 510 40.52 18.12 -18.77
C LEU A 510 39.40 17.09 -18.62
N LYS A 511 39.76 15.80 -18.57
CA LYS A 511 38.80 14.71 -18.38
C LYS A 511 38.10 14.82 -17.02
N GLU A 512 38.85 15.13 -15.96
CA GLU A 512 38.31 15.36 -14.61
C GLU A 512 37.36 16.57 -14.57
N LYS A 513 37.67 17.67 -15.27
CA LYS A 513 36.75 18.83 -15.38
C LYS A 513 35.45 18.48 -16.11
N VAL A 514 35.54 17.70 -17.19
CA VAL A 514 34.34 17.23 -17.92
C VAL A 514 33.50 16.31 -17.04
N ASP A 515 34.13 15.38 -16.33
CA ASP A 515 33.43 14.48 -15.40
C ASP A 515 32.76 15.25 -14.26
N GLN A 516 33.38 16.31 -13.76
CA GLN A 516 32.80 17.19 -12.72
C GLN A 516 31.57 17.95 -13.22
N ILE A 517 31.61 18.48 -14.45
CA ILE A 517 30.46 19.13 -15.10
C ILE A 517 29.32 18.13 -15.28
N MET A 518 29.64 16.89 -15.67
CA MET A 518 28.64 15.83 -15.86
C MET A 518 28.01 15.38 -14.54
N GLN A 519 28.78 15.30 -13.45
CA GLN A 519 28.24 15.00 -12.11
C GLN A 519 27.33 16.12 -11.60
N GLU A 520 27.68 17.38 -11.84
CA GLU A 520 26.86 18.54 -11.49
C GLU A 520 25.53 18.55 -12.26
N PHE A 521 25.58 18.23 -13.56
CA PHE A 521 24.40 18.05 -14.40
C PHE A 521 23.49 16.92 -13.88
N GLN A 522 24.05 15.75 -13.57
CA GLN A 522 23.29 14.60 -13.03
C GLN A 522 22.69 14.90 -11.65
N HIS A 523 23.43 15.58 -10.78
CA HIS A 523 22.94 15.98 -9.45
C HIS A 523 21.77 16.97 -9.55
N ASN A 524 21.84 17.94 -10.47
CA ASN A 524 20.77 18.90 -10.71
C ASN A 524 19.54 18.26 -11.36
N LEU A 525 19.74 17.29 -12.26
CA LEU A 525 18.64 16.48 -12.80
C LEU A 525 17.99 15.59 -11.72
N ALA A 526 18.73 15.11 -10.72
CA ALA A 526 18.18 14.26 -9.66
C ALA A 526 17.25 15.00 -8.68
N ARG A 527 17.18 16.34 -8.72
CA ARG A 527 16.32 17.13 -7.84
C ARG A 527 14.81 16.87 -8.11
N PRO A 528 13.97 16.72 -7.07
CA PRO A 528 12.53 16.53 -7.23
C PRO A 528 11.89 17.72 -7.95
N GLY A 529 11.07 17.46 -8.99
CA GLY A 529 10.35 18.49 -9.75
C GLY A 529 11.12 19.18 -10.88
N ALA A 530 12.45 19.02 -10.96
CA ALA A 530 13.25 19.62 -12.03
C ALA A 530 13.20 18.78 -13.33
N TYR A 531 13.04 19.47 -14.47
CA TYR A 531 13.10 18.93 -15.85
C TYR A 531 12.27 17.66 -16.09
N LEU A 532 11.00 17.68 -15.66
CA LEU A 532 10.08 16.55 -15.77
C LEU A 532 9.88 16.07 -17.23
N GLY A 533 9.83 17.00 -18.20
CA GLY A 533 9.72 16.68 -19.63
C GLY A 533 10.92 15.89 -20.16
N LEU A 534 12.14 16.31 -19.79
CA LEU A 534 13.38 15.64 -20.17
C LEU A 534 13.46 14.23 -19.58
N LYS A 535 13.07 14.06 -18.32
CA LYS A 535 13.03 12.74 -17.64
C LYS A 535 12.06 11.79 -18.34
N GLN A 536 10.87 12.26 -18.68
CA GLN A 536 9.86 11.46 -19.40
C GLN A 536 10.34 11.05 -20.80
N LYS A 537 11.02 11.94 -21.53
CA LYS A 537 11.58 11.62 -22.86
C LYS A 537 12.74 10.63 -22.78
N LEU A 538 13.61 10.75 -21.77
CA LEU A 538 14.71 9.80 -21.52
C LEU A 538 14.19 8.40 -21.18
N GLU A 539 13.15 8.30 -20.36
CA GLU A 539 12.46 7.04 -20.05
C GLU A 539 11.82 6.42 -21.29
N LYS A 540 11.15 7.23 -22.12
CA LYS A 540 10.59 6.78 -23.41
C LYS A 540 11.68 6.22 -24.34
N LEU A 541 12.83 6.90 -24.46
CA LEU A 541 13.93 6.43 -25.29
C LEU A 541 14.52 5.10 -24.77
N ASN A 542 14.65 4.95 -23.44
CA ASN A 542 15.13 3.72 -22.82
C ASN A 542 14.14 2.55 -23.00
N MET A 543 12.83 2.82 -22.95
CA MET A 543 11.81 1.83 -23.31
C MET A 543 11.94 1.42 -24.77
N VAL A 544 12.03 2.38 -25.70
CA VAL A 544 12.19 2.10 -27.14
C VAL A 544 13.46 1.28 -27.42
N GLY A 545 14.59 1.60 -26.78
CA GLY A 545 15.83 0.84 -26.90
C GLY A 545 15.67 -0.63 -26.47
N ARG A 546 15.01 -0.87 -25.33
CA ARG A 546 14.69 -2.23 -24.86
C ARG A 546 13.77 -2.97 -25.83
N PHE A 547 12.79 -2.30 -26.44
CA PHE A 547 11.91 -2.92 -27.43
C PHE A 547 12.65 -3.30 -28.72
N ILE A 548 13.56 -2.46 -29.20
CA ILE A 548 14.40 -2.77 -30.37
C ILE A 548 15.28 -3.98 -30.07
N GLU A 549 15.92 -4.02 -28.90
CA GLU A 549 16.76 -5.14 -28.49
C GLU A 549 15.97 -6.45 -28.37
N LEU A 550 14.77 -6.40 -27.79
CA LEU A 550 13.87 -7.56 -27.71
C LEU A 550 13.41 -8.04 -29.09
N LYS A 551 13.15 -7.11 -30.01
CA LYS A 551 12.75 -7.41 -31.39
C LYS A 551 13.89 -8.03 -32.18
N GLU A 552 15.11 -7.51 -32.07
CA GLU A 552 16.29 -8.11 -32.68
C GLU A 552 16.57 -9.51 -32.14
N ARG A 553 16.43 -9.70 -30.82
CA ARG A 553 16.53 -11.02 -30.19
C ARG A 553 15.44 -11.96 -30.69
N SER A 554 14.20 -11.48 -30.82
CA SER A 554 13.08 -12.24 -31.36
C SER A 554 13.30 -12.66 -32.82
N GLU A 555 13.79 -11.76 -33.68
CA GLU A 555 14.06 -12.08 -35.09
C GLU A 555 15.25 -13.03 -35.24
N LYS A 556 16.30 -12.90 -34.41
CA LYS A 556 17.39 -13.88 -34.34
C LYS A 556 16.87 -15.26 -33.91
N LEU A 557 16.03 -15.31 -32.88
CA LEU A 557 15.41 -16.55 -32.40
C LEU A 557 14.52 -17.18 -33.49
N LYS A 558 13.74 -16.37 -34.20
CA LYS A 558 12.85 -16.79 -35.28
C LYS A 558 13.62 -17.32 -36.49
N ALA A 559 14.73 -16.69 -36.85
CA ALA A 559 15.63 -17.17 -37.89
C ALA A 559 16.28 -18.51 -37.49
N GLU A 560 16.75 -18.62 -36.25
CA GLU A 560 17.37 -19.84 -35.73
C GLU A 560 16.37 -21.00 -35.62
N ILE A 561 15.12 -20.72 -35.24
CA ILE A 561 14.03 -21.70 -35.23
C ILE A 561 13.68 -22.12 -36.67
N ASN A 562 13.49 -21.18 -37.60
CA ASN A 562 13.12 -21.49 -38.98
C ASN A 562 14.20 -22.29 -39.74
N GLN A 563 15.48 -22.12 -39.36
CA GLN A 563 16.60 -22.87 -39.92
C GLN A 563 16.69 -24.29 -39.35
N LYS A 564 16.21 -24.52 -38.13
CA LYS A 564 16.21 -25.84 -37.46
C LYS A 564 14.95 -26.68 -37.70
N VAL A 565 13.87 -26.10 -38.22
CA VAL A 565 12.61 -26.81 -38.51
C VAL A 565 12.71 -27.59 -39.83
N PRO A 566 12.52 -28.93 -39.83
CA PRO A 566 12.49 -29.75 -41.04
C PRO A 566 11.37 -29.34 -42.01
N ASP A 567 11.61 -29.42 -43.32
CA ASP A 567 10.64 -28.95 -44.33
C ASP A 567 9.34 -29.77 -44.35
N GLU A 568 9.39 -31.05 -43.94
CA GLU A 568 8.20 -31.89 -43.72
C GLU A 568 7.27 -31.34 -42.63
N LEU A 569 7.81 -30.69 -41.60
CA LEU A 569 7.04 -30.11 -40.51
C LEU A 569 6.37 -28.78 -40.94
N LYS A 570 7.02 -28.03 -41.84
CA LYS A 570 6.48 -26.77 -42.40
C LYS A 570 5.25 -27.04 -43.28
N GLU A 571 5.26 -28.10 -44.06
CA GLU A 571 4.10 -28.51 -44.87
C GLU A 571 2.93 -28.98 -44.00
N LYS A 572 3.20 -29.74 -42.93
CA LYS A 572 2.18 -30.11 -41.94
C LYS A 572 1.61 -28.89 -41.17
N MET A 573 2.42 -27.86 -40.90
CA MET A 573 1.94 -26.59 -40.32
C MET A 573 1.04 -25.80 -41.27
N LYS A 574 1.30 -25.81 -42.58
CA LYS A 574 0.39 -25.20 -43.59
C LYS A 574 -0.96 -25.91 -43.63
N LEU A 575 -0.97 -27.24 -43.58
CA LEU A 575 -2.19 -28.05 -43.50
C LEU A 575 -3.03 -27.71 -42.26
N LEU A 576 -2.38 -27.57 -41.11
CA LEU A 576 -3.00 -27.11 -39.85
C LEU A 576 -3.61 -25.71 -39.97
N LYS A 577 -2.89 -24.77 -40.59
CA LYS A 577 -3.37 -23.39 -40.83
C LYS A 577 -4.60 -23.36 -41.74
N ASN A 578 -4.58 -24.13 -42.83
CA ASN A 578 -5.70 -24.25 -43.76
C ASN A 578 -6.93 -24.90 -43.09
N ALA A 579 -6.72 -25.90 -42.22
CA ALA A 579 -7.80 -26.51 -41.45
C ALA A 579 -8.39 -25.52 -40.42
N GLN A 580 -7.56 -24.69 -39.79
CA GLN A 580 -7.98 -23.68 -38.84
C GLN A 580 -8.77 -22.53 -39.52
N GLU A 581 -8.35 -22.11 -40.72
CA GLU A 581 -9.09 -21.14 -41.54
C GLU A 581 -10.46 -21.66 -41.99
N LYS A 582 -10.58 -22.94 -42.33
CA LYS A 582 -11.87 -23.58 -42.65
C LYS A 582 -12.80 -23.65 -41.43
N LEU A 583 -12.23 -23.88 -40.24
CA LEU A 583 -12.94 -23.89 -38.97
C LEU A 583 -13.50 -22.50 -38.60
N SER A 584 -12.73 -21.44 -38.85
CA SER A 584 -13.19 -20.05 -38.66
C SER A 584 -14.27 -19.62 -39.66
N LYS A 585 -14.39 -20.32 -40.80
CA LYS A 585 -15.44 -20.09 -41.81
C LYS A 585 -16.71 -20.94 -41.56
N GLY A 586 -16.74 -21.75 -40.49
CA GLY A 586 -17.93 -22.47 -40.04
C GLY A 586 -18.24 -23.78 -40.77
N GLU A 587 -17.30 -24.33 -41.55
CA GLU A 587 -17.47 -25.62 -42.23
C GLU A 587 -17.26 -26.81 -41.27
N ALA A 588 -17.98 -27.91 -41.49
CA ALA A 588 -17.96 -29.08 -40.60
C ALA A 588 -16.64 -29.89 -40.71
N ILE A 589 -16.02 -30.07 -39.54
CA ILE A 589 -14.94 -30.98 -39.17
C ILE A 589 -15.08 -32.46 -39.59
N ASP A 590 -14.54 -32.95 -40.72
CA ASP A 590 -14.51 -34.40 -40.96
C ASP A 590 -13.64 -35.13 -39.91
N LYS A 591 -14.11 -36.26 -39.38
CA LYS A 591 -13.52 -36.92 -38.18
C LYS A 591 -12.06 -37.33 -38.37
N ASP A 592 -11.70 -37.72 -39.58
CA ASP A 592 -10.36 -38.13 -39.97
C ASP A 592 -9.36 -36.96 -39.96
N LEU A 593 -9.82 -35.76 -40.32
CA LEU A 593 -8.99 -34.55 -40.35
C LEU A 593 -8.67 -34.06 -38.93
N ALA A 594 -9.62 -34.20 -38.00
CA ALA A 594 -9.42 -33.87 -36.59
C ALA A 594 -8.37 -34.78 -35.92
N GLU A 595 -8.36 -36.07 -36.27
CA GLU A 595 -7.39 -37.03 -35.71
C GLU A 595 -5.98 -36.79 -36.28
N GLN A 596 -5.86 -36.48 -37.57
CA GLN A 596 -4.59 -36.07 -38.19
C GLN A 596 -4.05 -34.75 -37.61
N THR A 597 -4.94 -33.82 -37.29
CA THR A 597 -4.60 -32.53 -36.65
C THR A 597 -4.01 -32.75 -35.25
N GLU A 598 -4.60 -33.64 -34.45
CA GLU A 598 -4.11 -33.91 -33.09
C GLU A 598 -2.78 -34.70 -33.10
N ARG A 599 -2.58 -35.61 -34.06
CA ARG A 599 -1.28 -36.28 -34.29
C ARG A 599 -0.19 -35.29 -34.67
N THR A 600 -0.48 -34.37 -35.59
CA THR A 600 0.46 -33.34 -36.05
C THR A 600 0.84 -32.37 -34.92
N LYS A 601 -0.12 -32.02 -34.06
CA LYS A 601 0.10 -31.19 -32.87
C LYS A 601 1.01 -31.89 -31.85
N GLN A 602 0.85 -33.20 -31.67
CA GLN A 602 1.71 -33.98 -30.77
C GLN A 602 3.15 -34.07 -31.30
N GLU A 603 3.33 -34.28 -32.61
CA GLU A 603 4.65 -34.24 -33.28
C GLU A 603 5.34 -32.87 -33.13
N LEU A 604 4.58 -31.77 -33.24
CA LEU A 604 5.12 -30.41 -33.06
C LEU A 604 5.59 -30.16 -31.62
N VAL A 605 4.83 -30.65 -30.63
CA VAL A 605 5.18 -30.55 -29.20
C VAL A 605 6.45 -31.33 -28.88
N ASP A 606 6.61 -32.51 -29.46
CA ASP A 606 7.78 -33.34 -29.22
C ASP A 606 9.03 -32.82 -29.96
N PHE A 607 8.85 -32.21 -31.14
CA PHE A 607 9.91 -31.47 -31.83
C PHE A 607 10.39 -30.24 -31.02
N LEU A 608 9.47 -29.41 -30.50
CA LEU A 608 9.83 -28.22 -29.71
C LEU A 608 10.58 -28.58 -28.42
N LYS A 609 10.25 -29.72 -27.79
CA LYS A 609 11.01 -30.26 -26.65
C LYS A 609 12.42 -30.71 -27.06
N SER A 610 12.58 -31.31 -28.24
CA SER A 610 13.89 -31.78 -28.73
C SER A 610 14.88 -30.63 -29.03
N VAL A 611 14.37 -29.42 -29.31
CA VAL A 611 15.17 -28.21 -29.58
C VAL A 611 15.47 -27.40 -28.30
N GLY A 612 14.97 -27.83 -27.13
CA GLY A 612 15.33 -27.27 -25.83
C GLY A 612 14.55 -26.02 -25.39
N LEU A 613 13.36 -25.77 -25.96
CA LEU A 613 12.47 -24.68 -25.54
C LEU A 613 11.43 -25.19 -24.53
N GLU A 614 11.18 -24.42 -23.46
CA GLU A 614 10.26 -24.79 -22.38
C GLU A 614 8.81 -24.37 -22.72
N ILE A 615 7.87 -25.33 -22.72
CA ILE A 615 6.47 -25.12 -23.08
C ILE A 615 5.67 -24.70 -21.84
N VAL A 616 5.28 -23.43 -21.76
CA VAL A 616 4.36 -22.91 -20.73
C VAL A 616 2.91 -23.27 -21.09
N GLY A 617 2.58 -24.55 -20.92
CA GLY A 617 1.20 -25.05 -20.84
C GLY A 617 0.52 -25.44 -22.16
N VAL A 618 0.19 -26.73 -22.29
CA VAL A 618 -0.86 -27.22 -23.21
C VAL A 618 -2.01 -27.75 -22.35
N THR A 619 -3.07 -26.95 -22.18
CA THR A 619 -4.29 -27.40 -21.50
C THR A 619 -4.98 -28.47 -22.34
N LYS A 620 -4.91 -29.73 -21.89
CA LYS A 620 -5.85 -30.78 -22.30
C LYS A 620 -7.21 -30.48 -21.65
N ARG A 621 -8.21 -30.06 -22.42
CA ARG A 621 -9.61 -30.32 -22.05
C ARG A 621 -9.97 -31.73 -22.50
N ASN A 622 -9.58 -32.71 -21.70
CA ASN A 622 -10.23 -34.03 -21.69
C ASN A 622 -10.98 -34.13 -20.36
N VAL A 623 -12.27 -33.78 -20.39
CA VAL A 623 -13.19 -34.15 -19.30
C VAL A 623 -13.70 -35.54 -19.62
N ALA A 624 -13.24 -36.55 -18.87
CA ALA A 624 -13.91 -37.84 -18.87
C ALA A 624 -15.33 -37.65 -18.26
N PRO A 625 -16.39 -38.26 -18.84
CA PRO A 625 -17.72 -38.13 -18.27
C PRO A 625 -17.76 -38.75 -16.86
N PRO A 626 -18.48 -38.12 -15.91
CA PRO A 626 -18.57 -38.62 -14.55
C PRO A 626 -19.27 -39.99 -14.52
N PRO A 627 -18.99 -40.84 -13.51
CA PRO A 627 -19.62 -42.15 -13.39
C PRO A 627 -21.16 -42.01 -13.40
N PRO A 628 -21.91 -42.97 -13.98
CA PRO A 628 -23.35 -42.85 -14.21
C PRO A 628 -24.16 -42.46 -12.95
N SER A 629 -23.73 -42.97 -11.79
CA SER A 629 -24.33 -42.68 -10.48
C SER A 629 -24.15 -41.24 -10.00
N LEU A 630 -23.09 -40.55 -10.45
CA LEU A 630 -22.84 -39.14 -10.15
C LEU A 630 -23.58 -38.25 -11.14
N GLN A 631 -23.69 -38.67 -12.39
CA GLN A 631 -24.45 -37.98 -13.44
C GLN A 631 -25.94 -37.94 -13.10
N GLU A 632 -26.48 -39.05 -12.56
CA GLU A 632 -27.87 -39.15 -12.08
C GLU A 632 -28.13 -38.29 -10.82
N LYS A 633 -27.15 -38.16 -9.93
CA LYS A 633 -27.22 -37.24 -8.79
C LYS A 633 -27.15 -35.78 -9.22
N ILE A 634 -26.29 -35.46 -10.19
CA ILE A 634 -26.15 -34.11 -10.73
C ILE A 634 -27.42 -33.71 -11.48
N THR A 635 -28.04 -34.59 -12.27
CA THR A 635 -29.31 -34.30 -12.93
C THR A 635 -30.44 -34.12 -11.93
N LYS A 636 -30.47 -34.92 -10.85
CA LYS A 636 -31.45 -34.75 -9.77
C LYS A 636 -31.28 -33.43 -9.03
N VAL A 637 -30.05 -33.06 -8.65
CA VAL A 637 -29.75 -31.79 -7.99
C VAL A 637 -30.05 -30.60 -8.90
N ASN A 638 -29.71 -30.69 -10.19
CA ASN A 638 -30.01 -29.64 -11.16
C ASN A 638 -31.51 -29.48 -11.38
N LYS A 639 -32.28 -30.58 -11.32
CA LYS A 639 -33.74 -30.54 -11.38
C LYS A 639 -34.35 -29.90 -10.14
N GLU A 640 -33.86 -30.25 -8.95
CA GLU A 640 -34.28 -29.60 -7.69
C GLU A 640 -33.94 -28.10 -7.68
N ILE A 641 -32.76 -27.72 -8.17
CA ILE A 641 -32.36 -26.31 -8.31
C ILE A 641 -33.26 -25.59 -9.32
N ALA A 642 -33.57 -26.20 -10.47
CA ALA A 642 -34.45 -25.61 -11.47
C ALA A 642 -35.89 -25.43 -10.95
N GLU A 643 -36.42 -26.43 -10.23
CA GLU A 643 -37.74 -26.37 -9.59
C GLU A 643 -37.80 -25.30 -8.50
N GLU A 644 -36.73 -25.12 -7.71
CA GLU A 644 -36.66 -24.07 -6.68
C GLU A 644 -36.56 -22.67 -7.31
N ILE A 645 -35.79 -22.53 -8.39
CA ILE A 645 -35.73 -21.29 -9.18
C ILE A 645 -37.10 -20.96 -9.77
N GLU A 646 -37.82 -21.94 -10.34
CA GLU A 646 -39.18 -21.71 -10.83
C GLU A 646 -40.16 -21.35 -9.72
N ARG A 647 -40.05 -21.97 -8.54
CA ARG A 647 -40.86 -21.63 -7.37
C ARG A 647 -40.63 -20.19 -6.91
N VAL A 648 -39.38 -19.75 -6.90
CA VAL A 648 -39.01 -18.36 -6.57
C VAL A 648 -39.49 -17.39 -7.65
N ILE A 649 -39.39 -17.75 -8.94
CA ILE A 649 -39.91 -16.92 -10.05
C ILE A 649 -41.43 -16.80 -9.98
N ASN A 650 -42.14 -17.89 -9.70
CA ASN A 650 -43.59 -17.91 -9.61
C ASN A 650 -44.09 -17.22 -8.32
N GLY A 651 -43.35 -17.33 -7.20
CA GLY A 651 -43.60 -16.54 -6.00
C GLY A 651 -43.43 -15.03 -6.23
N CYS A 652 -42.39 -14.65 -6.98
CA CYS A 652 -42.18 -13.26 -7.41
C CYS A 652 -43.23 -12.75 -8.41
N ARG A 653 -43.89 -13.64 -9.18
CA ARG A 653 -45.00 -13.29 -10.08
C ARG A 653 -46.33 -13.15 -9.32
N SER A 654 -46.58 -14.02 -8.33
CA SER A 654 -47.74 -13.92 -7.44
C SER A 654 -47.71 -12.62 -6.62
N TRP A 655 -46.55 -12.20 -6.11
CA TRP A 655 -46.36 -10.93 -5.41
C TRP A 655 -46.52 -9.67 -6.30
N ARG A 656 -46.57 -9.82 -7.64
CA ARG A 656 -46.82 -8.72 -8.58
C ARG A 656 -48.30 -8.55 -8.94
N GLN A 657 -49.16 -9.52 -8.61
CA GLN A 657 -50.59 -9.50 -8.95
C GLN A 657 -51.51 -9.27 -7.74
N SER A 658 -50.99 -9.40 -6.52
CA SER A 658 -51.60 -8.94 -5.26
C SER A 658 -50.94 -7.65 -4.80
#